data_AF-A0A2N2PSW0-F1
#
_entry.id   AF-A0A2N2PSW0-F1
#
_cell.length_a   1.000
_cell.length_b   1.000
_cell.length_c   1.000
_cell.angle_alpha   90.00
_cell.angle_beta   90.00
_cell.angle_gamma   90.00
#
_symmetry.space_group_name_H-M   'P 1'
#
loop_
_entity.id
_entity.type
_entity.pdbx_description
1 polymer ?
#
loop_
_entity_poly.entity_id
_entity_poly.type
_entity_poly.pdbx_seq_one_letter_code
_entity_poly.pdbx_strand_id
1 'polypeptide(L)'
;MAFLMSLLEFASSKRRCLVVLTLAGESDAFAAETEALRKKLAETLQISARQERVLTPTAEGEIYAIVAHRLFRSVDCEAAKETYETYMAYYAALAAKDADLPQRCLRAGYASEMASAYPFHPELVTVLNRKTATIPNFNQTRGALRLLAWTVRRLWAAQPADAWLIHPYHLDLAQPQIAEDLTSRLDRPKFRQVIEADIASPLLGTSSHAQELDGPLVEAQKPPYAGRLATTIFLHSLTQGIASGVDPADLLLATVQPDGQGGGDEPAVVGKSLERLADKAWFLEYDGHRYRFKTEPSINKIIADETVQVGSSKAKVEIEGRIRQIWKKGYFKPVYFPVEAADVDDDADLPKLAIMHFDAVKVQADDPAPPDLVRKIYEYTGTLESFRAYQNNVIFLAADADQVEHMVEVARRYLAIGRIVGDAGRMAEFNKEQQEKLRKAKDAAELDVRIAITKAYRYLYYPTPDAPKAHAFLRRETLPAQDQGEVEKDQTNVVLRVLRALKKVLTADDDVLSAIYVKAKAWDHNQVSMSTEDLRRAFARKIALRMLLDVGQLRRTIKNGVDLKAWVYYDSAEEFGYDHESPPPAWQISDEALLYTPAEATRLNIRIKGKWKPPESGGAGDGQTTVATCPVCGKPEDQCVCGISVGGGGVKLTPARLPGQGAVAQAFGQIADLCAEHKITRLRRLTVRAEGLGKQAAADVRGLGLAIPQFGKGRYAIEQNIIATFGQGAESFTLNFRGGWDRYKRLKSLAEAFCGEADELKATMRVAGEFEDGLEVAGAQFATMRDVLATLEMGKISVEAIPA
;
A
#
# COMPACT_ATOMS: atom_id res chain seq x y z
N MET A 1 23.39 -65.52 47.20
CA MET A 1 22.15 -66.04 47.83
C MET A 1 22.40 -66.55 49.23
N ALA A 2 23.19 -67.62 49.43
CA ALA A 2 23.51 -68.13 50.77
C ALA A 2 24.07 -67.05 51.72
N PHE A 3 25.01 -66.22 51.25
CA PHE A 3 25.56 -65.11 52.02
C PHE A 3 24.48 -64.11 52.50
N LEU A 4 23.55 -63.71 51.62
CA LEU A 4 22.50 -62.74 51.95
C LEU A 4 21.51 -63.32 52.97
N MET A 5 21.13 -64.58 52.83
CA MET A 5 20.27 -65.25 53.82
C MET A 5 20.95 -65.30 55.19
N SER A 6 22.21 -65.74 55.27
CA SER A 6 22.93 -65.78 56.54
C SER A 6 23.15 -64.39 57.15
N LEU A 7 23.37 -63.36 56.32
CA LEU A 7 23.51 -61.97 56.78
C LEU A 7 22.20 -61.43 57.36
N LEU A 8 21.08 -61.66 56.68
CA LEU A 8 19.74 -61.24 57.13
C LEU A 8 19.33 -61.98 58.40
N GLU A 9 19.58 -63.29 58.47
CA GLU A 9 19.30 -64.11 59.66
C GLU A 9 20.16 -63.65 60.86
N PHE A 10 21.46 -63.40 60.65
CA PHE A 10 22.33 -62.87 61.69
C PHE A 10 21.87 -61.49 62.18
N ALA A 11 21.54 -60.58 61.26
CA ALA A 11 21.06 -59.25 61.62
C ALA A 11 19.73 -59.30 62.40
N SER A 12 18.81 -60.18 62.01
CA SER A 12 17.55 -60.39 62.74
C SER A 12 17.75 -60.86 64.19
N SER A 13 18.82 -61.61 64.45
CA SER A 13 19.15 -62.09 65.80
C SER A 13 19.68 -61.01 66.75
N LYS A 14 19.93 -59.78 66.26
CA LYS A 14 20.54 -58.68 67.02
C LYS A 14 19.59 -57.48 67.14
N ARG A 15 19.30 -57.05 68.38
CA ARG A 15 18.38 -55.93 68.67
C ARG A 15 18.82 -54.54 68.15
N ARG A 16 20.07 -54.36 67.71
CA ARG A 16 20.63 -53.07 67.25
C ARG A 16 21.40 -53.20 65.93
N CYS A 17 21.01 -54.14 65.07
CA CYS A 17 21.62 -54.35 63.77
C CYS A 17 20.59 -54.07 62.68
N LEU A 18 20.97 -53.32 61.66
CA LEU A 18 20.16 -53.05 60.48
C LEU A 18 20.99 -53.42 59.25
N VAL A 19 20.41 -54.17 58.32
CA VAL A 19 21.00 -54.44 57.01
C VAL A 19 20.28 -53.58 55.99
N VAL A 20 21.04 -52.73 55.29
CA VAL A 20 20.52 -51.90 54.20
C VAL A 20 21.04 -52.50 52.89
N LEU A 21 20.11 -52.90 52.02
CA LEU A 21 20.41 -53.39 50.68
C LEU A 21 20.09 -52.29 49.68
N THR A 22 21.10 -51.79 48.98
CA THR A 22 20.94 -50.80 47.90
C THR A 22 21.22 -51.46 46.56
N LEU A 23 20.24 -51.46 45.67
CA LEU A 23 20.41 -51.91 44.28
C LEU A 23 20.65 -50.69 43.38
N ALA A 24 21.48 -50.83 42.36
CA ALA A 24 21.66 -49.82 41.33
C ALA A 24 20.37 -49.64 40.51
N GLY A 25 20.21 -48.48 39.86
CA GLY A 25 19.06 -48.21 39.01
C GLY A 25 19.10 -48.99 37.69
N GLU A 26 17.95 -49.10 37.02
CA GLU A 26 17.81 -49.81 35.73
C GLU A 26 18.63 -49.19 34.58
N SER A 27 19.17 -47.99 34.76
CA SER A 27 19.96 -47.25 33.77
C SER A 27 21.48 -47.42 33.89
N ASP A 28 21.96 -48.29 34.78
CA ASP A 28 23.40 -48.51 34.99
C ASP A 28 23.99 -49.56 34.03
N ALA A 29 25.32 -49.56 33.86
CA ALA A 29 26.06 -50.43 32.94
C ALA A 29 25.91 -51.96 33.21
N PHE A 30 25.26 -52.33 34.31
CA PHE A 30 24.99 -53.71 34.75
C PHE A 30 23.49 -53.96 34.96
N ALA A 31 22.64 -53.39 34.10
CA ALA A 31 21.18 -53.47 34.23
C ALA A 31 20.67 -54.92 34.22
N ALA A 32 21.26 -55.80 33.40
CA ALA A 32 20.87 -57.21 33.29
C ALA A 32 21.20 -58.00 34.56
N GLU A 33 22.36 -57.77 35.16
CA GLU A 33 22.79 -58.38 36.42
C GLU A 33 22.00 -57.84 37.60
N THR A 34 21.68 -56.55 37.59
CA THR A 34 20.87 -55.88 38.61
C THR A 34 19.45 -56.42 38.61
N GLU A 35 18.84 -56.59 37.44
CA GLU A 35 17.50 -57.16 37.30
C GLU A 35 17.46 -58.65 37.69
N ALA A 36 18.48 -59.42 37.28
CA ALA A 36 18.63 -60.82 37.71
C ALA A 36 18.80 -60.94 39.23
N LEU A 37 19.55 -60.02 39.85
CA LEU A 37 19.72 -59.96 41.29
C LEU A 37 18.41 -59.56 41.98
N ARG A 38 17.69 -58.55 41.46
CA ARG A 38 16.41 -58.06 41.98
C ARG A 38 15.35 -59.15 41.99
N LYS A 39 15.24 -59.90 40.89
CA LYS A 39 14.31 -61.04 40.76
C LYS A 39 14.63 -62.16 41.75
N LYS A 40 15.91 -62.53 41.88
CA LYS A 40 16.36 -63.53 42.88
C LYS A 40 16.22 -63.05 44.32
N LEU A 41 16.42 -61.75 44.57
CA LEU A 41 16.22 -61.13 45.88
C LEU A 41 14.73 -61.20 46.25
N ALA A 42 13.83 -60.85 45.32
CA ALA A 42 12.39 -60.94 45.53
C ALA A 42 11.92 -62.38 45.82
N GLU A 43 12.42 -63.37 45.06
CA GLU A 43 12.15 -64.80 45.31
C GLU A 43 12.67 -65.26 46.69
N THR A 44 13.80 -64.74 47.14
CA THR A 44 14.40 -65.07 48.45
C THR A 44 13.72 -64.36 49.61
N LEU A 45 13.26 -63.13 49.41
CA LEU A 45 12.51 -62.35 50.38
C LEU A 45 11.10 -62.92 50.58
N GLN A 46 10.48 -63.51 49.55
CA GLN A 46 9.22 -64.26 49.70
C GLN A 46 9.33 -65.47 50.63
N ILE A 47 10.52 -66.09 50.74
CA ILE A 47 10.77 -67.21 51.66
C ILE A 47 11.01 -66.70 53.11
N SER A 48 11.34 -65.42 53.28
CA SER A 48 11.64 -64.75 54.57
C SER A 48 10.53 -63.79 55.04
N ALA A 49 9.29 -64.01 54.60
CA ALA A 49 8.16 -63.07 54.64
C ALA A 49 7.60 -62.68 56.04
N ARG A 50 8.37 -62.76 57.13
CA ARG A 50 7.89 -62.44 58.49
C ARG A 50 8.58 -61.29 59.23
N GLN A 51 9.58 -60.61 58.64
CA GLN A 51 10.33 -59.57 59.37
C GLN A 51 10.67 -58.31 58.54
N GLU A 52 10.03 -58.11 57.39
CA GLU A 52 10.30 -56.95 56.55
C GLU A 52 9.44 -55.74 56.94
N ARG A 53 10.09 -54.61 57.21
CA ARG A 53 9.46 -53.28 57.14
C ARG A 53 9.94 -52.64 55.84
N VAL A 54 9.12 -52.75 54.80
CA VAL A 54 9.38 -52.08 53.52
C VAL A 54 9.32 -50.57 53.78
N LEU A 55 10.48 -49.92 53.82
CA LEU A 55 10.60 -48.47 53.85
C LEU A 55 10.49 -48.01 52.40
N THR A 56 9.31 -47.55 51.99
CA THR A 56 9.19 -46.73 50.78
C THR A 56 9.99 -45.43 51.04
N PRO A 57 10.90 -45.01 50.14
CA PRO A 57 11.92 -44.01 50.47
C PRO A 57 11.41 -42.61 50.86
N THR A 58 10.11 -42.32 50.72
CA THR A 58 9.46 -41.09 51.19
C THR A 58 7.95 -41.22 51.01
N ALA A 59 7.15 -41.03 52.06
CA ALA A 59 5.72 -40.74 51.88
C ALA A 59 5.54 -39.30 51.39
N GLU A 60 4.49 -38.98 50.60
CA GLU A 60 4.28 -37.64 50.01
C GLU A 60 4.34 -36.49 51.05
N GLY A 61 4.00 -36.75 52.32
CA GLY A 61 4.08 -35.76 53.40
C GLY A 61 5.46 -35.55 54.05
N GLU A 62 6.41 -36.48 53.88
CA GLU A 62 7.75 -36.38 54.51
C GLU A 62 8.72 -35.48 53.73
N ILE A 63 8.40 -35.16 52.48
CA ILE A 63 9.27 -34.40 51.59
C ILE A 63 9.51 -32.98 52.14
N TYR A 64 8.47 -32.37 52.68
CA TYR A 64 8.53 -31.03 53.30
C TYR A 64 9.58 -30.97 54.42
N ALA A 65 9.50 -31.89 55.37
CA ALA A 65 10.41 -31.97 56.51
C ALA A 65 11.86 -32.26 56.08
N ILE A 66 12.05 -33.11 55.06
CA ILE A 66 13.38 -33.43 54.53
C ILE A 66 14.03 -32.20 53.88
N VAL A 67 13.26 -31.44 53.09
CA VAL A 67 13.75 -30.25 52.41
C VAL A 67 14.12 -29.16 53.43
N ALA A 68 13.25 -28.91 54.41
CA ALA A 68 13.52 -27.95 55.48
C ALA A 68 14.77 -28.33 56.28
N HIS A 69 14.91 -29.59 56.69
CA HIS A 69 16.06 -30.06 57.48
C HIS A 69 17.39 -30.01 56.72
N ARG A 70 17.36 -30.12 55.37
CA ARG A 70 18.55 -30.02 54.54
C ARG A 70 18.99 -28.59 54.25
N LEU A 71 18.05 -27.64 54.21
CA LEU A 71 18.32 -26.25 53.84
C LEU A 71 18.52 -25.34 55.05
N PHE A 72 17.90 -25.66 56.18
CA PHE A 72 17.94 -24.85 57.38
C PHE A 72 18.54 -25.62 58.55
N ARG A 73 19.39 -24.96 59.33
CA ARG A 73 19.97 -25.54 60.56
C ARG A 73 18.89 -25.80 61.62
N SER A 74 17.95 -24.88 61.75
CA SER A 74 16.82 -24.94 62.67
C SER A 74 15.72 -24.03 62.16
N VAL A 75 14.48 -24.36 62.50
CA VAL A 75 13.27 -23.62 62.13
C VAL A 75 12.44 -23.44 63.39
N ASP A 76 11.91 -22.24 63.61
CA ASP A 76 11.11 -21.93 64.79
C ASP A 76 9.67 -22.44 64.61
N CYS A 77 9.27 -23.38 65.47
CA CYS A 77 7.94 -24.00 65.43
C CYS A 77 6.82 -23.06 65.91
N GLU A 78 7.11 -22.12 66.82
CA GLU A 78 6.10 -21.16 67.29
C GLU A 78 5.82 -20.13 66.19
N ALA A 79 6.88 -19.60 65.56
CA ALA A 79 6.74 -18.72 64.40
C ALA A 79 6.05 -19.41 63.22
N ALA A 80 6.31 -20.71 63.00
CA ALA A 80 5.61 -21.50 62.00
C ALA A 80 4.10 -21.52 62.27
N LYS A 81 3.71 -21.67 63.54
CA LYS A 81 2.32 -21.74 63.97
C LYS A 81 1.58 -20.43 63.73
N GLU A 82 2.14 -19.34 64.21
CA GLU A 82 1.60 -17.99 64.01
C GLU A 82 1.45 -17.65 62.52
N THR A 83 2.46 -18.01 61.71
CA THR A 83 2.45 -17.75 60.27
C THR A 83 1.31 -18.48 59.56
N TYR A 84 1.16 -19.80 59.75
CA TYR A 84 0.10 -20.53 59.04
C TYR A 84 -1.29 -20.13 59.55
N GLU A 85 -1.47 -19.86 60.85
CA GLU A 85 -2.76 -19.38 61.39
C GLU A 85 -3.17 -18.05 60.74
N THR A 86 -2.21 -17.13 60.55
CA THR A 86 -2.41 -15.85 59.87
C THR A 86 -2.82 -16.05 58.40
N TYR A 87 -2.12 -16.90 57.66
CA TYR A 87 -2.46 -17.21 56.27
C TYR A 87 -3.84 -17.87 56.14
N MET A 88 -4.19 -18.80 57.02
CA MET A 88 -5.49 -19.47 57.00
C MET A 88 -6.63 -18.48 57.29
N ALA A 89 -6.44 -17.58 58.26
CA ALA A 89 -7.41 -16.51 58.55
C ALA A 89 -7.55 -15.55 57.36
N TYR A 90 -6.44 -15.20 56.71
CA TYR A 90 -6.43 -14.38 55.51
C TYR A 90 -7.18 -15.03 54.33
N TYR A 91 -6.93 -16.31 54.04
CA TYR A 91 -7.66 -17.04 52.99
C TYR A 91 -9.16 -17.15 53.28
N ALA A 92 -9.55 -17.38 54.54
CA ALA A 92 -10.95 -17.36 54.94
C ALA A 92 -11.60 -15.98 54.75
N ALA A 93 -10.88 -14.89 55.07
CA ALA A 93 -11.34 -13.53 54.86
C ALA A 93 -11.49 -13.17 53.37
N LEU A 94 -10.58 -13.63 52.51
CA LEU A 94 -10.68 -13.47 51.06
C LEU A 94 -11.86 -14.24 50.47
N ALA A 95 -12.05 -15.50 50.88
CA ALA A 95 -13.18 -16.31 50.45
C ALA A 95 -14.53 -15.71 50.87
N ALA A 96 -14.60 -15.08 52.05
CA ALA A 96 -15.78 -14.35 52.51
C ALA A 96 -16.08 -13.07 51.69
N LYS A 97 -15.10 -12.56 50.93
CA LYS A 97 -15.23 -11.45 49.98
C LYS A 97 -15.42 -11.94 48.53
N ASP A 98 -15.84 -13.19 48.35
CA ASP A 98 -16.05 -13.84 47.04
C ASP A 98 -14.80 -13.85 46.13
N ALA A 99 -13.60 -13.90 46.72
CA ALA A 99 -12.38 -14.12 45.94
C ALA A 99 -12.35 -15.54 45.35
N ASP A 100 -11.89 -15.67 44.10
CA ASP A 100 -11.78 -16.94 43.39
C ASP A 100 -10.60 -17.78 43.89
N LEU A 101 -10.76 -18.37 45.08
CA LEU A 101 -9.79 -19.26 45.72
C LEU A 101 -10.30 -20.70 45.68
N PRO A 102 -9.39 -21.69 45.54
CA PRO A 102 -9.81 -23.08 45.49
C PRO A 102 -10.29 -23.54 46.86
N GLN A 103 -11.44 -24.21 46.90
CA GLN A 103 -12.10 -24.65 48.15
C GLN A 103 -11.24 -25.53 49.06
N ARG A 104 -10.13 -26.09 48.56
CA ARG A 104 -9.18 -26.86 49.38
C ARG A 104 -8.45 -26.01 50.41
N CYS A 105 -8.20 -24.72 50.14
CA CYS A 105 -7.40 -23.86 51.02
C CYS A 105 -8.09 -23.57 52.36
N LEU A 106 -9.42 -23.72 52.42
CA LEU A 106 -10.21 -23.52 53.64
C LEU A 106 -10.33 -24.79 54.51
N ARG A 107 -9.82 -25.94 54.03
CA ARG A 107 -9.97 -27.23 54.71
C ARG A 107 -8.83 -27.46 55.68
N ALA A 108 -9.12 -28.17 56.78
CA ALA A 108 -8.12 -28.55 57.79
C ALA A 108 -6.91 -29.32 57.21
N GLY A 109 -7.11 -30.07 56.12
CA GLY A 109 -6.02 -30.76 55.42
C GLY A 109 -4.95 -29.81 54.88
N TYR A 110 -5.34 -28.67 54.30
CA TYR A 110 -4.41 -27.68 53.77
C TYR A 110 -3.67 -26.94 54.90
N ALA A 111 -4.35 -26.68 56.03
CA ALA A 111 -3.70 -26.13 57.22
C ALA A 111 -2.58 -27.06 57.76
N SER A 112 -2.84 -28.38 57.80
CA SER A 112 -1.82 -29.37 58.18
C SER A 112 -0.64 -29.41 57.20
N GLU A 113 -0.91 -29.19 55.92
CA GLU A 113 0.11 -29.12 54.88
C GLU A 113 0.97 -27.87 55.03
N MET A 114 0.35 -26.69 55.25
CA MET A 114 1.08 -25.44 55.55
C MET A 114 2.00 -25.57 56.76
N ALA A 115 1.50 -26.16 57.85
CA ALA A 115 2.29 -26.38 59.06
C ALA A 115 3.50 -27.29 58.81
N SER A 116 3.33 -28.33 57.98
CA SER A 116 4.40 -29.26 57.63
C SER A 116 5.39 -28.67 56.61
N ALA A 117 4.93 -27.74 55.77
CA ALA A 117 5.70 -27.13 54.69
C ALA A 117 6.60 -25.98 55.13
N TYR A 118 6.39 -25.40 56.31
CA TYR A 118 7.15 -24.25 56.79
C TYR A 118 8.68 -24.49 56.76
N PRO A 119 9.49 -23.55 56.21
CA PRO A 119 9.15 -22.17 55.81
C PRO A 119 8.70 -21.99 54.34
N PHE A 120 8.29 -23.05 53.65
CA PHE A 120 7.83 -22.98 52.26
C PHE A 120 6.31 -22.88 52.15
N HIS A 121 5.83 -22.17 51.13
CA HIS A 121 4.42 -22.22 50.76
C HIS A 121 4.08 -23.58 50.12
N PRO A 122 2.96 -24.25 50.45
CA PRO A 122 2.64 -25.58 49.91
C PRO A 122 2.65 -25.65 48.38
N GLU A 123 2.18 -24.60 47.71
CA GLU A 123 2.11 -24.56 46.24
C GLU A 123 3.51 -24.59 45.58
N LEU A 124 4.57 -24.07 46.25
CA LEU A 124 5.94 -24.14 45.74
C LEU A 124 6.45 -25.58 45.70
N VAL A 125 6.28 -26.29 46.80
CA VAL A 125 6.74 -27.68 46.90
C VAL A 125 5.88 -28.58 46.00
N THR A 126 4.58 -28.30 45.91
CA THR A 126 3.66 -29.00 45.01
C THR A 126 4.09 -28.86 43.54
N VAL A 127 4.41 -27.65 43.08
CA VAL A 127 4.86 -27.46 41.68
C VAL A 127 6.22 -28.11 41.44
N LEU A 128 7.17 -28.03 42.38
CA LEU A 128 8.46 -28.69 42.22
C LEU A 128 8.32 -30.22 42.24
N ASN A 129 7.55 -30.79 43.16
CA ASN A 129 7.43 -32.25 43.29
C ASN A 129 6.52 -32.87 42.24
N ARG A 130 5.27 -32.41 42.11
CA ARG A 130 4.30 -33.08 41.22
C ARG A 130 4.52 -32.75 39.76
N LYS A 131 4.94 -31.51 39.49
CA LYS A 131 4.99 -30.95 38.14
C LYS A 131 6.40 -31.07 37.56
N THR A 132 7.46 -30.71 38.27
CA THR A 132 8.83 -30.83 37.72
C THR A 132 9.43 -32.25 37.79
N ALA A 133 8.94 -33.14 38.66
CA ALA A 133 9.39 -34.55 38.67
C ALA A 133 8.98 -35.35 37.42
N THR A 134 8.10 -34.80 36.58
CA THR A 134 7.75 -35.40 35.28
C THR A 134 8.83 -35.19 34.21
N ILE A 135 9.88 -34.42 34.51
CA ILE A 135 10.93 -34.06 33.54
C ILE A 135 12.11 -35.05 33.64
N PRO A 136 12.46 -35.79 32.56
CA PRO A 136 13.42 -36.91 32.60
C PRO A 136 14.83 -36.57 33.13
N ASN A 137 15.28 -35.32 32.96
CA ASN A 137 16.62 -34.87 33.35
C ASN A 137 16.68 -34.18 34.73
N PHE A 138 15.55 -34.08 35.43
CA PHE A 138 15.50 -33.50 36.76
C PHE A 138 15.66 -34.62 37.80
N ASN A 139 16.88 -34.80 38.32
CA ASN A 139 17.12 -35.69 39.46
C ASN A 139 16.24 -35.25 40.64
N GLN A 140 15.13 -35.98 40.85
CA GLN A 140 13.90 -35.58 41.56
C GLN A 140 14.09 -34.81 42.86
N THR A 141 15.15 -35.09 43.61
CA THR A 141 15.46 -34.43 44.89
C THR A 141 16.66 -33.49 44.83
N ARG A 142 17.69 -33.78 44.03
CA ARG A 142 18.93 -32.98 43.98
C ARG A 142 18.78 -31.69 43.17
N GLY A 143 17.96 -31.72 42.11
CA GLY A 143 17.65 -30.54 41.30
C GLY A 143 16.84 -29.50 42.09
N ALA A 144 15.76 -29.95 42.73
CA ALA A 144 14.88 -29.10 43.53
C ALA A 144 15.59 -28.49 44.73
N LEU A 145 16.36 -29.31 45.49
CA LEU A 145 17.14 -28.81 46.62
C LEU A 145 18.15 -27.74 46.21
N ARG A 146 18.79 -27.88 45.05
CA ARG A 146 19.76 -26.90 44.56
C ARG A 146 19.09 -25.58 44.18
N LEU A 147 17.95 -25.65 43.48
CA LEU A 147 17.14 -24.48 43.12
C LEU A 147 16.66 -23.73 44.36
N LEU A 148 16.13 -24.46 45.35
CA LEU A 148 15.70 -23.89 46.63
C LEU A 148 16.88 -23.33 47.42
N ALA A 149 18.05 -23.96 47.41
CA ALA A 149 19.25 -23.42 48.07
C ALA A 149 19.68 -22.07 47.49
N TRP A 150 19.63 -21.90 46.16
CA TRP A 150 19.89 -20.59 45.53
C TRP A 150 18.86 -19.54 45.94
N THR A 151 17.58 -19.92 45.96
CA THR A 151 16.46 -19.06 46.35
C THR A 151 16.61 -18.60 47.80
N VAL A 152 16.81 -19.54 48.73
CA VAL A 152 17.01 -19.26 50.15
C VAL A 152 18.23 -18.37 50.35
N ARG A 153 19.35 -18.66 49.69
CA ARG A 153 20.56 -17.81 49.77
C ARG A 153 20.27 -16.37 49.36
N ARG A 154 19.48 -16.18 48.31
CA ARG A 154 19.12 -14.84 47.82
C ARG A 154 18.18 -14.12 48.78
N LEU A 155 17.13 -14.78 49.24
CA LEU A 155 16.20 -14.22 50.23
C LEU A 155 16.93 -13.86 51.53
N TRP A 156 17.86 -14.70 51.97
CA TRP A 156 18.68 -14.44 53.16
C TRP A 156 19.59 -13.22 53.02
N ALA A 157 20.08 -12.95 51.81
CA ALA A 157 20.90 -11.77 51.53
C ALA A 157 20.06 -10.49 51.37
N ALA A 158 18.88 -10.60 50.73
CA ALA A 158 18.00 -9.45 50.45
C ALA A 158 17.14 -9.05 51.64
N GLN A 159 16.79 -10.01 52.52
CA GLN A 159 15.91 -9.86 53.67
C GLN A 159 14.64 -9.02 53.38
N PRO A 160 13.84 -9.39 52.37
CA PRO A 160 12.60 -8.68 52.08
C PRO A 160 11.66 -8.71 53.30
N ALA A 161 11.07 -7.55 53.61
CA ALA A 161 10.24 -7.36 54.82
C ALA A 161 8.95 -8.20 54.81
N ASP A 162 8.50 -8.62 53.64
CA ASP A 162 7.22 -9.27 53.39
C ASP A 162 7.34 -10.79 53.14
N ALA A 163 8.52 -11.39 53.32
CA ALA A 163 8.75 -12.82 53.06
C ALA A 163 8.58 -13.69 54.32
N TRP A 164 7.33 -13.93 54.74
CA TRP A 164 7.06 -14.88 55.84
C TRP A 164 7.09 -16.35 55.39
N LEU A 165 6.69 -16.63 54.15
CA LEU A 165 6.81 -17.93 53.51
C LEU A 165 7.58 -17.81 52.20
N ILE A 166 8.29 -18.88 51.84
CA ILE A 166 8.93 -18.99 50.53
C ILE A 166 7.89 -19.47 49.52
N HIS A 167 7.24 -18.52 48.86
CA HIS A 167 6.36 -18.70 47.71
C HIS A 167 7.07 -19.05 46.39
N PRO A 168 6.33 -19.56 45.37
CA PRO A 168 6.88 -19.86 44.05
C PRO A 168 7.55 -18.67 43.37
N TYR A 169 6.98 -17.47 43.53
CA TYR A 169 7.51 -16.27 42.91
C TYR A 169 8.85 -15.77 43.47
N HIS A 170 9.31 -16.30 44.61
CA HIS A 170 10.63 -15.98 45.12
C HIS A 170 11.76 -16.62 44.32
N LEU A 171 11.44 -17.56 43.43
CA LEU A 171 12.38 -18.09 42.45
C LEU A 171 12.76 -17.00 41.47
N ASP A 172 13.83 -16.27 41.79
CA ASP A 172 14.19 -15.10 41.00
C ASP A 172 14.87 -15.50 39.69
N LEU A 173 14.09 -15.40 38.62
CA LEU A 173 14.48 -15.79 37.26
C LEU A 173 15.47 -14.80 36.61
N ALA A 174 15.74 -13.63 37.21
CA ALA A 174 16.84 -12.77 36.77
C ALA A 174 18.21 -13.36 37.13
N GLN A 175 18.26 -14.29 38.10
CA GLN A 175 19.50 -14.96 38.46
C GLN A 175 19.87 -16.03 37.41
N PRO A 176 21.05 -15.91 36.76
CA PRO A 176 21.43 -16.84 35.69
C PRO A 176 21.42 -18.30 36.11
N GLN A 177 21.83 -18.60 37.35
CA GLN A 177 21.85 -19.98 37.87
C GLN A 177 20.44 -20.56 38.01
N ILE A 178 19.48 -19.77 38.51
CA ILE A 178 18.07 -20.21 38.68
C ILE A 178 17.43 -20.38 37.29
N ALA A 179 17.65 -19.44 36.37
CA ALA A 179 17.15 -19.54 35.01
C ALA A 179 17.72 -20.76 34.26
N GLU A 180 19.03 -21.02 34.36
CA GLU A 180 19.69 -22.19 33.76
C GLU A 180 19.13 -23.52 34.32
N ASP A 181 18.89 -23.55 35.63
CA ASP A 181 18.30 -24.71 36.33
C ASP A 181 16.90 -25.05 35.86
N LEU A 182 16.14 -24.03 35.45
CA LEU A 182 14.76 -24.16 34.98
C LEU A 182 14.63 -24.17 33.45
N THR A 183 15.75 -24.10 32.71
CA THR A 183 15.75 -24.08 31.24
C THR A 183 16.68 -25.14 30.66
N SER A 184 17.96 -24.82 30.42
CA SER A 184 18.91 -25.70 29.74
C SER A 184 19.13 -27.02 30.46
N ARG A 185 19.18 -27.04 31.79
CA ARG A 185 19.33 -28.28 32.58
C ARG A 185 18.08 -29.17 32.57
N LEU A 186 16.94 -28.61 32.19
CA LEU A 186 15.69 -29.33 31.96
C LEU A 186 15.50 -29.72 30.49
N ASP A 187 16.55 -29.59 29.66
CA ASP A 187 16.48 -29.76 28.20
C ASP A 187 15.42 -28.84 27.54
N ARG A 188 15.30 -27.63 28.08
CA ARG A 188 14.31 -26.62 27.71
C ARG A 188 14.97 -25.25 27.45
N PRO A 189 16.03 -25.17 26.63
CA PRO A 189 16.75 -23.91 26.41
C PRO A 189 15.88 -22.80 25.82
N LYS A 190 14.83 -23.14 25.06
CA LYS A 190 13.90 -22.16 24.45
C LYS A 190 13.13 -21.32 25.48
N PHE A 191 12.90 -21.84 26.69
CA PHE A 191 12.24 -21.09 27.75
C PHE A 191 13.09 -19.95 28.31
N ARG A 192 14.38 -19.89 27.97
CA ARG A 192 15.24 -18.76 28.33
C ARG A 192 14.74 -17.44 27.73
N GLN A 193 14.33 -17.48 26.46
CA GLN A 193 13.78 -16.30 25.78
C GLN A 193 12.47 -15.82 26.42
N VAL A 194 11.65 -16.77 26.92
CA VAL A 194 10.42 -16.46 27.67
C VAL A 194 10.74 -15.67 28.94
N ILE A 195 11.73 -16.13 29.71
CA ILE A 195 12.18 -15.44 30.93
C ILE A 195 12.62 -14.01 30.58
N GLU A 196 13.54 -13.89 29.63
CA GLU A 196 14.18 -12.61 29.29
C GLU A 196 13.18 -11.59 28.75
N ALA A 197 12.20 -12.01 27.93
CA ALA A 197 11.20 -11.13 27.34
C ALA A 197 10.04 -10.78 28.29
N ASP A 198 9.45 -11.77 28.96
CA ASP A 198 8.16 -11.58 29.64
C ASP A 198 8.25 -11.50 31.17
N ILE A 199 9.29 -12.06 31.80
CA ILE A 199 9.29 -12.28 33.25
C ILE A 199 10.36 -11.45 33.96
N ALA A 200 11.62 -11.59 33.56
CA ALA A 200 12.75 -10.99 34.24
C ALA A 200 13.92 -10.79 33.28
N SER A 201 14.32 -9.54 33.05
CA SER A 201 15.51 -9.22 32.27
C SER A 201 16.76 -9.18 33.17
N PRO A 202 17.84 -9.91 32.81
CA PRO A 202 19.11 -9.87 33.55
C PRO A 202 20.01 -8.68 33.16
N LEU A 203 19.65 -7.92 32.12
CA LEU A 203 20.49 -6.87 31.53
C LEU A 203 20.13 -5.48 32.10
N LEU A 204 21.15 -4.73 32.51
CA LEU A 204 21.00 -3.34 32.96
C LEU A 204 20.49 -2.46 31.81
N GLY A 205 19.35 -1.79 32.02
CA GLY A 205 18.74 -0.87 31.06
C GLY A 205 17.64 -1.45 30.19
N THR A 206 17.38 -2.76 30.27
CA THR A 206 16.24 -3.42 29.62
C THR A 206 15.29 -3.99 30.66
N SER A 207 13.99 -3.86 30.44
CA SER A 207 12.95 -4.43 31.30
C SER A 207 12.17 -5.50 30.53
N SER A 208 11.75 -6.55 31.23
CA SER A 208 10.77 -7.51 30.71
C SER A 208 9.35 -6.97 30.85
N HIS A 209 8.37 -7.56 30.15
CA HIS A 209 6.97 -7.11 30.23
C HIS A 209 6.41 -7.08 31.65
N ALA A 210 6.71 -8.08 32.48
CA ALA A 210 6.31 -8.09 33.88
C ALA A 210 6.94 -6.93 34.67
N GLN A 211 8.24 -6.68 34.49
CA GLN A 211 8.93 -5.57 35.16
C GLN A 211 8.39 -4.20 34.73
N GLU A 212 8.05 -4.02 33.45
CA GLU A 212 7.43 -2.80 32.95
C GLU A 212 6.03 -2.55 33.54
N LEU A 213 5.24 -3.62 33.69
CA LEU A 213 3.91 -3.54 34.30
C LEU A 213 3.99 -3.26 35.80
N ASP A 214 5.02 -3.78 36.47
CA ASP A 214 5.24 -3.59 37.89
C ASP A 214 5.87 -2.24 38.24
N GLY A 215 6.55 -1.56 37.31
CA GLY A 215 7.21 -0.27 37.54
C GLY A 215 6.35 0.75 38.32
N PRO A 216 5.13 1.09 37.83
CA PRO A 216 4.24 2.00 38.55
C PRO A 216 3.77 1.50 39.92
N LEU A 217 3.66 0.18 40.12
CA LEU A 217 3.28 -0.41 41.41
C LEU A 217 4.42 -0.31 42.42
N VAL A 218 5.63 -0.63 42.00
CA VAL A 218 6.84 -0.57 42.83
C VAL A 218 7.16 0.88 43.22
N GLU A 219 6.99 1.84 42.30
CA GLU A 219 7.10 3.27 42.61
C GLU A 219 6.09 3.73 43.67
N ALA A 220 4.89 3.13 43.66
CA ALA A 220 3.86 3.35 44.66
C ALA A 220 4.02 2.49 45.93
N GLN A 221 5.19 1.85 46.13
CA GLN A 221 5.50 0.94 47.25
C GLN A 221 4.55 -0.26 47.36
N LYS A 222 3.94 -0.68 46.25
CA LYS A 222 3.14 -1.90 46.17
C LYS A 222 3.98 -3.08 45.67
N PRO A 223 3.59 -4.33 45.99
CA PRO A 223 4.29 -5.50 45.51
C PRO A 223 4.29 -5.63 43.97
N PRO A 224 5.34 -6.24 43.38
CA PRO A 224 5.44 -6.50 41.94
C PRO A 224 4.56 -7.70 41.53
N TYR A 225 3.25 -7.48 41.41
CA TYR A 225 2.28 -8.54 41.14
C TYR A 225 2.49 -9.24 39.80
N ALA A 226 2.87 -8.52 38.73
CA ALA A 226 3.08 -9.12 37.42
C ALA A 226 4.25 -10.11 37.44
N GLY A 227 5.36 -9.77 38.10
CA GLY A 227 6.49 -10.66 38.33
C GLY A 227 6.12 -11.88 39.17
N ARG A 228 5.29 -11.70 40.21
CA ARG A 228 4.79 -12.81 41.03
C ARG A 228 3.98 -13.82 40.21
N LEU A 229 3.04 -13.31 39.43
CA LEU A 229 2.18 -14.10 38.55
C LEU A 229 3.01 -14.80 37.46
N ALA A 230 3.87 -14.06 36.77
CA ALA A 230 4.68 -14.56 35.67
C ALA A 230 5.60 -15.71 36.10
N THR A 231 6.34 -15.56 37.20
CA THR A 231 7.22 -16.61 37.73
C THR A 231 6.43 -17.86 38.12
N THR A 232 5.27 -17.68 38.75
CA THR A 232 4.41 -18.81 39.16
C THR A 232 3.85 -19.55 37.95
N ILE A 233 3.30 -18.84 36.95
CA ILE A 233 2.81 -19.43 35.70
C ILE A 233 3.94 -20.16 34.97
N PHE A 234 5.14 -19.58 34.92
CA PHE A 234 6.31 -20.17 34.27
C PHE A 234 6.65 -21.55 34.85
N LEU A 235 6.72 -21.68 36.18
CA LEU A 235 6.98 -22.96 36.83
C LEU A 235 5.92 -24.02 36.46
N HIS A 236 4.66 -23.62 36.39
CA HIS A 236 3.58 -24.51 35.96
C HIS A 236 3.61 -24.83 34.45
N SER A 237 4.36 -24.07 33.66
CA SER A 237 4.51 -24.27 32.21
C SER A 237 5.63 -25.27 31.85
N LEU A 238 6.54 -25.54 32.78
CA LEU A 238 7.69 -26.44 32.58
C LEU A 238 7.32 -27.92 32.48
N THR A 239 6.10 -28.33 32.80
CA THR A 239 5.68 -29.74 32.75
C THR A 239 5.48 -30.27 31.33
N GLN A 240 5.57 -31.58 31.13
CA GLN A 240 5.15 -32.25 29.89
C GLN A 240 3.73 -32.83 30.04
N GLY A 241 2.91 -32.76 28.99
CA GLY A 241 1.57 -33.36 28.92
C GLY A 241 0.39 -32.42 29.19
N ILE A 242 -0.80 -33.01 29.33
CA ILE A 242 -2.12 -32.33 29.45
C ILE A 242 -2.19 -31.39 30.67
N ALA A 243 -1.31 -31.56 31.65
CA ALA A 243 -1.31 -30.80 32.90
C ALA A 243 -0.50 -29.47 32.88
N SER A 244 0.01 -29.03 31.72
CA SER A 244 0.75 -27.77 31.60
C SER A 244 -0.13 -26.55 31.88
N GLY A 245 0.43 -25.58 32.59
CA GLY A 245 -0.25 -24.35 33.00
C GLY A 245 -0.88 -24.41 34.40
N VAL A 246 -1.47 -23.30 34.80
CA VAL A 246 -2.08 -23.09 36.12
C VAL A 246 -3.49 -22.51 35.98
N ASP A 247 -4.40 -23.01 36.80
CA ASP A 247 -5.77 -22.49 36.91
C ASP A 247 -5.76 -21.12 37.61
N PRO A 248 -6.64 -20.17 37.24
CA PRO A 248 -6.68 -18.85 37.86
C PRO A 248 -6.79 -18.87 39.39
N ALA A 249 -7.60 -19.76 39.96
CA ALA A 249 -7.79 -19.84 41.41
C ALA A 249 -6.54 -20.37 42.12
N ASP A 250 -5.89 -21.38 41.52
CA ASP A 250 -4.62 -21.92 42.01
C ASP A 250 -3.48 -20.89 41.92
N LEU A 251 -3.46 -20.11 40.84
CA LEU A 251 -2.50 -19.05 40.64
C LEU A 251 -2.68 -17.93 41.67
N LEU A 252 -3.92 -17.52 41.94
CA LEU A 252 -4.21 -16.53 42.97
C LEU A 252 -3.72 -17.01 44.33
N LEU A 253 -4.10 -18.24 44.74
CA LEU A 253 -3.65 -18.84 46.00
C LEU A 253 -2.12 -18.86 46.15
N ALA A 254 -1.40 -19.14 45.05
CA ALA A 254 0.06 -19.21 45.08
C ALA A 254 0.75 -17.83 45.15
N THR A 255 0.05 -16.74 44.81
CA THR A 255 0.63 -15.41 44.60
C THR A 255 0.22 -14.35 45.62
N VAL A 256 -0.92 -14.51 46.28
CA VAL A 256 -1.35 -13.62 47.37
C VAL A 256 -0.67 -13.96 48.68
N GLN A 257 -0.39 -12.95 49.50
CA GLN A 257 0.09 -13.10 50.88
C GLN A 257 -0.60 -12.08 51.81
N PRO A 258 -0.64 -12.33 53.13
CA PRO A 258 -1.12 -11.35 54.12
C PRO A 258 -0.20 -10.11 54.19
N ASP A 259 -0.50 -9.13 55.05
CA ASP A 259 0.39 -7.97 55.32
C ASP A 259 0.96 -7.96 56.76
N GLY A 260 0.62 -8.98 57.56
CA GLY A 260 0.97 -9.08 58.98
C GLY A 260 0.12 -8.22 59.92
N GLN A 261 -0.78 -7.37 59.41
CA GLN A 261 -1.68 -6.51 60.19
C GLN A 261 -3.17 -6.93 60.06
N GLY A 262 -3.41 -8.15 59.56
CA GLY A 262 -4.77 -8.68 59.34
C GLY A 262 -5.37 -8.32 57.98
N GLY A 263 -4.62 -7.63 57.13
CA GLY A 263 -4.90 -7.42 55.71
C GLY A 263 -4.01 -8.30 54.82
N GLY A 264 -3.77 -7.82 53.59
CA GLY A 264 -2.94 -8.51 52.61
C GLY A 264 -3.19 -8.02 51.19
N ASP A 265 -2.66 -8.76 50.23
CA ASP A 265 -2.84 -8.48 48.81
C ASP A 265 -4.31 -8.50 48.38
N GLU A 266 -4.75 -7.48 47.64
CA GLU A 266 -6.13 -7.42 47.16
C GLU A 266 -6.31 -8.27 45.88
N PRO A 267 -7.18 -9.30 45.87
CA PRO A 267 -7.36 -10.16 44.70
C PRO A 267 -7.74 -9.42 43.41
N ALA A 268 -8.52 -8.35 43.51
CA ALA A 268 -8.91 -7.53 42.37
C ALA A 268 -7.71 -6.83 41.70
N VAL A 269 -6.74 -6.38 42.49
CA VAL A 269 -5.51 -5.75 41.97
C VAL A 269 -4.62 -6.81 41.31
N VAL A 270 -4.49 -7.98 41.94
CA VAL A 270 -3.74 -9.11 41.38
C VAL A 270 -4.37 -9.59 40.07
N GLY A 271 -5.70 -9.75 40.03
CA GLY A 271 -6.45 -10.13 38.83
C GLY A 271 -6.26 -9.13 37.68
N LYS A 272 -6.33 -7.82 37.97
CA LYS A 272 -6.07 -6.77 36.98
C LYS A 272 -4.62 -6.80 36.47
N SER A 273 -3.65 -7.11 37.33
CA SER A 273 -2.26 -7.30 36.91
C SER A 273 -2.09 -8.55 36.03
N LEU A 274 -2.83 -9.63 36.30
CA LEU A 274 -2.85 -10.83 35.47
C LEU A 274 -3.44 -10.57 34.08
N GLU A 275 -4.56 -9.85 33.99
CA GLU A 275 -5.16 -9.44 32.72
C GLU A 275 -4.16 -8.62 31.88
N ARG A 276 -3.55 -7.59 32.48
CA ARG A 276 -2.53 -6.77 31.81
C ARG A 276 -1.31 -7.57 31.37
N LEU A 277 -0.86 -8.51 32.21
CA LEU A 277 0.25 -9.40 31.87
C LEU A 277 -0.15 -10.32 30.70
N ALA A 278 -1.34 -10.90 30.72
CA ALA A 278 -1.86 -11.74 29.66
C ALA A 278 -2.01 -10.99 28.33
N ASP A 279 -2.33 -9.70 28.34
CA ASP A 279 -2.40 -8.88 27.13
C ASP A 279 -1.01 -8.54 26.57
N LYS A 280 -0.05 -8.20 27.45
CA LYS A 280 1.25 -7.66 27.03
C LYS A 280 2.32 -8.73 26.77
N ALA A 281 2.38 -9.78 27.59
CA ALA A 281 3.42 -10.80 27.52
C ALA A 281 3.34 -11.62 26.22
N TRP A 282 4.45 -11.73 25.49
CA TRP A 282 4.48 -12.32 24.15
C TRP A 282 4.22 -13.82 24.15
N PHE A 283 4.70 -14.54 25.17
CA PHE A 283 4.71 -15.99 25.25
C PHE A 283 3.60 -16.54 26.15
N LEU A 284 2.86 -15.67 26.85
CA LEU A 284 1.76 -16.06 27.75
C LEU A 284 0.46 -16.30 26.97
N GLU A 285 -0.14 -17.47 27.19
CA GLU A 285 -1.44 -17.85 26.65
C GLU A 285 -2.40 -18.25 27.79
N TYR A 286 -3.67 -17.90 27.60
CA TYR A 286 -4.80 -18.46 28.34
C TYR A 286 -5.64 -19.32 27.39
N ASP A 287 -5.85 -20.59 27.70
CA ASP A 287 -6.61 -21.53 26.86
C ASP A 287 -8.11 -21.62 27.19
N GLY A 288 -8.61 -20.69 28.01
CA GLY A 288 -9.97 -20.69 28.56
C GLY A 288 -10.08 -21.39 29.92
N HIS A 289 -9.05 -22.13 30.32
CA HIS A 289 -9.00 -22.80 31.63
C HIS A 289 -7.70 -22.50 32.38
N ARG A 290 -6.56 -22.41 31.70
CA ARG A 290 -5.24 -22.28 32.33
C ARG A 290 -4.35 -21.27 31.65
N TYR A 291 -3.54 -20.59 32.46
CA TYR A 291 -2.43 -19.77 32.00
C TYR A 291 -1.17 -20.60 31.84
N ARG A 292 -0.48 -20.44 30.71
CA ARG A 292 0.82 -21.07 30.46
C ARG A 292 1.69 -20.23 29.54
N PHE A 293 3.00 -20.31 29.75
CA PHE A 293 3.99 -19.84 28.82
C PHE A 293 4.29 -20.90 27.76
N LYS A 294 4.28 -20.49 26.50
CA LYS A 294 4.74 -21.28 25.36
C LYS A 294 6.16 -20.86 24.97
N THR A 295 6.82 -21.68 24.15
CA THR A 295 8.13 -21.32 23.57
C THR A 295 8.01 -20.47 22.31
N GLU A 296 6.81 -20.32 21.77
CA GLU A 296 6.55 -19.56 20.55
C GLU A 296 5.82 -18.27 20.91
N PRO A 297 6.36 -17.10 20.54
CA PRO A 297 5.69 -15.84 20.85
C PRO A 297 4.46 -15.63 19.96
N SER A 298 3.47 -14.93 20.51
CA SER A 298 2.30 -14.48 19.78
C SER A 298 2.67 -13.35 18.81
N ILE A 299 2.62 -13.66 17.51
CA ILE A 299 2.88 -12.71 16.43
C ILE A 299 1.99 -11.46 16.57
N ASN A 300 0.73 -11.63 16.97
CA ASN A 300 -0.20 -10.51 17.13
C ASN A 300 0.23 -9.54 18.23
N LYS A 301 0.76 -10.06 19.34
CA LYS A 301 1.24 -9.22 20.46
C LYS A 301 2.54 -8.49 20.09
N ILE A 302 3.45 -9.17 19.41
CA ILE A 302 4.67 -8.54 18.86
C ILE A 302 4.32 -7.40 17.91
N ILE A 303 3.37 -7.63 16.99
CA ILE A 303 2.92 -6.60 16.05
C ILE A 303 2.27 -5.44 16.82
N ALA A 304 1.43 -5.72 17.81
CA ALA A 304 0.77 -4.68 18.60
C ALA A 304 1.78 -3.80 19.36
N ASP A 305 2.78 -4.40 19.99
CA ASP A 305 3.85 -3.68 20.70
C ASP A 305 4.67 -2.81 19.74
N GLU A 306 5.08 -3.37 18.59
CA GLU A 306 5.78 -2.59 17.55
C GLU A 306 4.89 -1.46 16.98
N THR A 307 3.58 -1.66 16.89
CA THR A 307 2.62 -0.65 16.41
C THR A 307 2.60 0.57 17.33
N VAL A 308 2.73 0.37 18.65
CA VAL A 308 2.85 1.48 19.62
C VAL A 308 4.10 2.31 19.34
N GLN A 309 5.21 1.68 18.97
CA GLN A 309 6.48 2.34 18.62
C GLN A 309 6.45 3.09 17.26
N VAL A 310 5.44 2.86 16.43
CA VAL A 310 5.23 3.64 15.20
C VAL A 310 4.44 4.90 15.52
N GLY A 311 5.12 6.06 15.47
CA GLY A 311 4.46 7.36 15.64
C GLY A 311 3.42 7.66 14.53
N SER A 312 2.34 8.34 14.90
CA SER A 312 1.23 8.69 13.99
C SER A 312 1.68 9.50 12.78
N SER A 313 2.66 10.40 12.92
CA SER A 313 3.18 11.20 11.81
C SER A 313 3.76 10.36 10.67
N LYS A 314 4.48 9.26 10.99
CA LYS A 314 5.02 8.36 9.97
C LYS A 314 3.89 7.63 9.22
N ALA A 315 2.83 7.23 9.93
CA ALA A 315 1.66 6.61 9.33
C ALA A 315 0.90 7.57 8.40
N LYS A 316 0.78 8.85 8.77
CA LYS A 316 0.16 9.88 7.92
C LYS A 316 0.92 10.08 6.60
N VAL A 317 2.25 10.18 6.66
CA VAL A 317 3.10 10.30 5.45
C VAL A 317 2.95 9.08 4.53
N GLU A 318 2.88 7.87 5.10
CA GLU A 318 2.61 6.65 4.32
C GLU A 318 1.23 6.72 3.63
N ILE A 319 0.19 7.12 4.37
CA ILE A 319 -1.17 7.30 3.82
C ILE A 319 -1.17 8.31 2.68
N GLU A 320 -0.50 9.46 2.83
CA GLU A 320 -0.37 10.48 1.78
C GLU A 320 0.27 9.90 0.50
N GLY A 321 1.33 9.10 0.65
CA GLY A 321 1.97 8.40 -0.45
C GLY A 321 1.01 7.43 -1.16
N ARG A 322 0.22 6.68 -0.38
CA ARG A 322 -0.77 5.74 -0.91
C ARG A 322 -1.94 6.43 -1.61
N ILE A 323 -2.43 7.56 -1.10
CA ILE A 323 -3.47 8.37 -1.74
C ILE A 323 -3.05 8.76 -3.17
N ARG A 324 -1.79 9.16 -3.36
CA ARG A 324 -1.24 9.49 -4.70
C ARG A 324 -1.17 8.30 -5.66
N GLN A 325 -1.14 7.07 -5.12
CA GLN A 325 -1.16 5.85 -5.92
C GLN A 325 -2.59 5.34 -6.19
N ILE A 326 -3.56 5.72 -5.36
CA ILE A 326 -4.95 5.24 -5.46
C ILE A 326 -5.75 6.00 -6.51
N TRP A 327 -5.63 7.34 -6.55
CA TRP A 327 -6.34 8.21 -7.49
C TRP A 327 -5.36 8.81 -8.50
N LYS A 328 -5.14 8.12 -9.63
CA LYS A 328 -4.16 8.56 -10.63
C LYS A 328 -4.79 9.46 -11.69
N LYS A 329 -3.94 10.11 -12.50
CA LYS A 329 -4.40 10.88 -13.66
C LYS A 329 -5.08 9.94 -14.66
N GLY A 330 -6.34 10.24 -14.97
CA GLY A 330 -7.15 9.52 -15.96
C GLY A 330 -8.12 10.49 -16.61
N TYR A 331 -9.42 10.26 -16.41
CA TYR A 331 -10.47 11.22 -16.81
C TYR A 331 -10.45 12.52 -16.01
N PHE A 332 -9.87 12.48 -14.81
CA PHE A 332 -9.69 13.63 -13.93
C PHE A 332 -8.19 13.89 -13.70
N LYS A 333 -7.84 15.16 -13.50
CA LYS A 333 -6.52 15.58 -13.01
C LYS A 333 -6.58 15.61 -11.48
N PRO A 334 -5.96 14.66 -10.75
CA PRO A 334 -5.94 14.71 -9.30
C PRO A 334 -5.09 15.89 -8.82
N VAL A 335 -5.64 16.67 -7.89
CA VAL A 335 -4.92 17.71 -7.13
C VAL A 335 -4.89 17.24 -5.68
N TYR A 336 -3.70 16.87 -5.20
CA TYR A 336 -3.56 16.28 -3.87
C TYR A 336 -3.34 17.36 -2.83
N PHE A 337 -4.17 17.33 -1.79
CA PHE A 337 -4.02 18.13 -0.58
C PHE A 337 -3.93 19.65 -0.83
N PRO A 338 -4.82 20.25 -1.64
CA PRO A 338 -4.83 21.70 -1.80
C PRO A 338 -5.15 22.36 -0.45
N VAL A 339 -4.33 23.32 -0.06
CA VAL A 339 -4.46 24.10 1.18
C VAL A 339 -5.05 25.48 0.91
N GLU A 340 -4.98 25.94 -0.34
CA GLU A 340 -5.55 27.22 -0.77
C GLU A 340 -6.12 27.18 -2.18
N ALA A 341 -6.85 28.24 -2.56
CA ALA A 341 -7.51 28.34 -3.85
C ALA A 341 -6.53 28.37 -5.04
N ALA A 342 -5.30 28.83 -4.82
CA ALA A 342 -4.24 28.89 -5.83
C ALA A 342 -3.69 27.51 -6.22
N ASP A 343 -3.83 26.50 -5.37
CA ASP A 343 -3.35 25.13 -5.63
C ASP A 343 -4.17 24.40 -6.71
N VAL A 344 -5.37 24.90 -7.01
CA VAL A 344 -6.28 24.29 -8.00
C VAL A 344 -6.43 25.21 -9.19
N ASP A 345 -5.80 24.83 -10.30
CA ASP A 345 -5.82 25.56 -11.57
C ASP A 345 -7.25 25.92 -12.01
N ASP A 346 -7.44 27.15 -12.48
CA ASP A 346 -8.70 27.64 -13.04
C ASP A 346 -8.63 27.71 -14.57
N ASP A 347 -8.67 26.54 -15.20
CA ASP A 347 -8.65 26.37 -16.65
C ASP A 347 -9.70 25.35 -17.13
N ALA A 348 -9.94 25.33 -18.44
CA ALA A 348 -10.90 24.45 -19.09
C ALA A 348 -10.32 23.10 -19.54
N ASP A 349 -9.08 22.74 -19.18
CA ASP A 349 -8.48 21.44 -19.51
C ASP A 349 -9.16 20.32 -18.70
N LEU A 350 -8.45 19.20 -18.45
CA LEU A 350 -8.99 18.07 -17.71
C LEU A 350 -9.63 18.52 -16.37
N PRO A 351 -10.84 18.02 -16.03
CA PRO A 351 -11.49 18.39 -14.78
C PRO A 351 -10.66 17.97 -13.56
N LYS A 352 -10.61 18.84 -12.55
CA LYS A 352 -9.76 18.68 -11.36
C LYS A 352 -10.51 17.88 -10.30
N LEU A 353 -9.87 16.82 -9.81
CA LEU A 353 -10.31 16.08 -8.63
C LEU A 353 -9.43 16.50 -7.44
N ALA A 354 -9.91 17.45 -6.66
CA ALA A 354 -9.24 17.94 -5.46
C ALA A 354 -9.44 16.95 -4.30
N ILE A 355 -8.39 16.25 -3.91
CA ILE A 355 -8.42 15.27 -2.82
C ILE A 355 -7.96 15.98 -1.55
N MET A 356 -8.91 16.28 -0.66
CA MET A 356 -8.67 17.09 0.53
C MET A 356 -7.90 16.29 1.58
N HIS A 357 -6.94 16.92 2.25
CA HIS A 357 -6.18 16.24 3.29
C HIS A 357 -7.08 15.86 4.48
N PHE A 358 -6.98 14.61 4.94
CA PHE A 358 -7.83 14.05 5.99
C PHE A 358 -7.67 14.70 7.37
N ASP A 359 -6.60 15.46 7.63
CA ASP A 359 -6.52 16.30 8.85
C ASP A 359 -7.11 17.70 8.67
N ALA A 360 -7.07 18.24 7.45
CA ALA A 360 -7.55 19.59 7.17
C ALA A 360 -9.07 19.62 6.93
N VAL A 361 -9.60 18.55 6.33
CA VAL A 361 -11.02 18.42 6.00
C VAL A 361 -11.51 17.05 6.41
N LYS A 362 -12.38 17.03 7.43
CA LYS A 362 -13.10 15.85 7.92
C LYS A 362 -14.59 16.15 7.85
N VAL A 363 -15.36 15.23 7.29
CA VAL A 363 -16.80 15.40 7.09
C VAL A 363 -17.53 14.36 7.95
N GLN A 364 -18.52 14.83 8.70
CA GLN A 364 -19.42 13.96 9.46
C GLN A 364 -20.54 13.44 8.56
N ALA A 365 -21.05 12.24 8.84
CA ALA A 365 -22.06 11.61 8.00
C ALA A 365 -23.37 12.41 7.92
N ASP A 366 -23.74 13.08 9.00
CA ASP A 366 -24.97 13.87 9.16
C ASP A 366 -24.85 15.31 8.63
N ASP A 367 -23.66 15.79 8.28
CA ASP A 367 -23.45 17.15 7.76
C ASP A 367 -23.33 17.19 6.22
N PRO A 368 -24.41 17.56 5.50
CA PRO A 368 -24.39 17.65 4.05
C PRO A 368 -23.68 18.90 3.52
N ALA A 369 -23.31 19.86 4.37
CA ALA A 369 -22.69 21.11 3.95
C ALA A 369 -21.22 20.88 3.53
N PRO A 370 -20.76 21.55 2.45
CA PRO A 370 -19.35 21.51 2.10
C PRO A 370 -18.52 22.26 3.17
N PRO A 371 -17.40 21.68 3.62
CA PRO A 371 -16.46 22.34 4.53
C PRO A 371 -15.97 23.68 3.99
N ASP A 372 -15.61 24.61 4.88
CA ASP A 372 -15.23 25.99 4.52
C ASP A 372 -14.06 26.04 3.55
N LEU A 373 -13.04 25.19 3.75
CA LEU A 373 -11.89 25.11 2.83
C LEU A 373 -12.31 24.65 1.42
N VAL A 374 -13.19 23.65 1.33
CA VAL A 374 -13.73 23.16 0.06
C VAL A 374 -14.50 24.27 -0.65
N ARG A 375 -15.34 24.99 0.09
CA ARG A 375 -16.09 26.14 -0.43
C ARG A 375 -15.17 27.24 -0.94
N LYS A 376 -14.14 27.61 -0.16
CA LYS A 376 -13.17 28.63 -0.52
C LYS A 376 -12.42 28.29 -1.81
N ILE A 377 -11.92 27.06 -1.93
CA ILE A 377 -11.19 26.59 -3.13
C ILE A 377 -12.13 26.54 -4.35
N TYR A 378 -13.40 26.22 -4.14
CA TYR A 378 -14.40 26.17 -5.20
C TYR A 378 -14.80 27.56 -5.73
N GLU A 379 -14.97 28.54 -4.83
CA GLU A 379 -15.43 29.89 -5.18
C GLU A 379 -14.31 30.76 -5.73
N TYR A 380 -13.06 30.58 -5.27
CA TYR A 380 -11.94 31.45 -5.59
C TYR A 380 -10.80 30.74 -6.34
N THR A 381 -9.90 31.54 -6.92
CA THR A 381 -8.66 31.11 -7.56
C THR A 381 -7.56 32.17 -7.45
N GLY A 382 -6.31 31.74 -7.62
CA GLY A 382 -5.13 32.60 -7.54
C GLY A 382 -4.86 33.15 -6.13
N THR A 383 -3.72 33.82 -5.97
CA THR A 383 -3.29 34.40 -4.69
C THR A 383 -4.09 35.64 -4.29
N LEU A 384 -4.76 36.29 -5.25
CA LEU A 384 -5.62 37.46 -5.02
C LEU A 384 -7.09 37.10 -4.77
N GLU A 385 -7.41 35.81 -4.66
CA GLU A 385 -8.77 35.28 -4.42
C GLU A 385 -9.82 35.84 -5.40
N SER A 386 -9.50 35.84 -6.69
CA SER A 386 -10.46 36.16 -7.75
C SER A 386 -11.52 35.06 -7.85
N PHE A 387 -12.76 35.40 -8.24
CA PHE A 387 -13.80 34.39 -8.45
C PHE A 387 -13.40 33.40 -9.55
N ARG A 388 -13.60 32.10 -9.27
CA ARG A 388 -13.29 31.01 -10.20
C ARG A 388 -14.20 31.08 -11.43
N ALA A 389 -13.61 31.05 -12.62
CA ALA A 389 -14.34 31.05 -13.88
C ALA A 389 -14.85 29.65 -14.25
N TYR A 390 -14.05 28.60 -14.03
CA TYR A 390 -14.33 27.22 -14.47
C TYR A 390 -14.84 26.34 -13.32
N GLN A 391 -15.86 26.83 -12.60
CA GLN A 391 -16.45 26.13 -11.46
C GLN A 391 -17.06 24.76 -11.81
N ASN A 392 -17.50 24.54 -13.04
CA ASN A 392 -18.01 23.23 -13.46
C ASN A 392 -16.88 22.22 -13.74
N ASN A 393 -15.60 22.61 -13.60
CA ASN A 393 -14.43 21.80 -13.91
C ASN A 393 -13.64 21.35 -12.66
N VAL A 394 -14.22 21.49 -11.46
CA VAL A 394 -13.60 21.13 -10.18
C VAL A 394 -14.58 20.31 -9.34
N ILE A 395 -14.11 19.18 -8.82
CA ILE A 395 -14.82 18.31 -7.87
C ILE A 395 -13.89 17.98 -6.69
N PHE A 396 -14.46 17.66 -5.54
CA PHE A 396 -13.69 17.43 -4.31
C PHE A 396 -13.99 16.07 -3.70
N LEU A 397 -12.96 15.43 -3.15
CA LEU A 397 -13.07 14.19 -2.39
C LEU A 397 -12.57 14.44 -0.97
N ALA A 398 -13.41 14.16 0.02
CA ALA A 398 -13.11 14.37 1.43
C ALA A 398 -13.25 13.09 2.24
N ALA A 399 -12.51 13.04 3.35
CA ALA A 399 -12.50 11.90 4.27
C ALA A 399 -13.67 11.95 5.26
N ASP A 400 -14.18 10.78 5.60
CA ASP A 400 -15.15 10.51 6.65
C ASP A 400 -14.47 10.58 8.01
N ALA A 401 -14.93 11.49 8.87
CA ALA A 401 -14.30 11.80 10.14
C ALA A 401 -14.14 10.55 11.03
N ASP A 402 -15.17 9.69 11.03
CA ASP A 402 -15.23 8.46 11.83
C ASP A 402 -14.26 7.37 11.37
N GLN A 403 -13.75 7.46 10.14
CA GLN A 403 -12.83 6.47 9.57
C GLN A 403 -11.36 6.92 9.62
N VAL A 404 -11.08 8.20 9.91
CA VAL A 404 -9.70 8.73 9.88
C VAL A 404 -8.80 8.07 10.90
N GLU A 405 -9.26 7.91 12.15
CA GLU A 405 -8.46 7.30 13.22
C GLU A 405 -8.14 5.84 12.89
N HIS A 406 -9.15 5.07 12.49
CA HIS A 406 -8.99 3.69 12.04
C HIS A 406 -7.99 3.56 10.87
N MET A 407 -8.09 4.44 9.87
CA MET A 407 -7.15 4.48 8.74
C MET A 407 -5.70 4.69 9.21
N VAL A 408 -5.48 5.59 10.17
CA VAL A 408 -4.16 5.84 10.75
C VAL A 408 -3.66 4.62 11.53
N GLU A 409 -4.51 3.96 12.33
CA GLU A 409 -4.14 2.76 13.08
C GLU A 409 -3.75 1.59 12.17
N VAL A 410 -4.51 1.37 11.09
CA VAL A 410 -4.21 0.33 10.09
C VAL A 410 -2.86 0.61 9.41
N ALA A 411 -2.58 1.87 9.07
CA ALA A 411 -1.28 2.26 8.53
C ALA A 411 -0.13 2.09 9.54
N ARG A 412 -0.34 2.39 10.83
CA ARG A 412 0.66 2.12 11.88
C ARG A 412 0.98 0.64 11.98
N ARG A 413 -0.05 -0.21 11.96
CA ARG A 413 0.09 -1.67 11.97
C ARG A 413 0.88 -2.17 10.76
N TYR A 414 0.57 -1.67 9.56
CA TYR A 414 1.32 -2.00 8.34
C TYR A 414 2.81 -1.64 8.47
N LEU A 415 3.12 -0.43 8.92
CA LEU A 415 4.50 0.03 9.11
C LEU A 415 5.23 -0.79 10.18
N ALA A 416 4.55 -1.18 11.25
CA ALA A 416 5.12 -2.04 12.30
C ALA A 416 5.50 -3.42 11.76
N ILE A 417 4.59 -4.07 11.03
CA ILE A 417 4.87 -5.34 10.36
C ILE A 417 6.02 -5.17 9.35
N GLY A 418 6.02 -4.06 8.60
CA GLY A 418 7.07 -3.72 7.64
C GLY A 418 8.46 -3.61 8.29
N ARG A 419 8.57 -3.01 9.48
CA ARG A 419 9.82 -2.93 10.26
C ARG A 419 10.30 -4.31 10.69
N ILE A 420 9.40 -5.14 11.23
CA ILE A 420 9.75 -6.50 11.68
C ILE A 420 10.25 -7.32 10.50
N VAL A 421 9.50 -7.35 9.39
CA VAL A 421 9.84 -8.15 8.21
C VAL A 421 11.07 -7.62 7.47
N GLY A 422 11.31 -6.30 7.52
CA GLY A 422 12.46 -5.65 6.90
C GLY A 422 13.78 -5.82 7.66
N ASP A 423 13.73 -6.18 8.94
CA ASP A 423 14.91 -6.40 9.78
C ASP A 423 15.31 -7.88 9.78
N ALA A 424 16.43 -8.19 9.12
CA ALA A 424 16.95 -9.55 9.02
C ALA A 424 17.37 -10.13 10.39
N GLY A 425 17.84 -9.29 11.32
CA GLY A 425 18.23 -9.69 12.66
C GLY A 425 17.01 -10.13 13.46
N ARG A 426 15.95 -9.31 13.48
CA ARG A 426 14.69 -9.66 14.14
C ARG A 426 14.00 -10.85 13.49
N MET A 427 14.04 -10.95 12.17
CA MET A 427 13.45 -12.11 11.47
C MET A 427 14.14 -13.43 11.83
N ALA A 428 15.44 -13.42 12.12
CA ALA A 428 16.19 -14.60 12.51
C ALA A 428 15.80 -15.16 13.89
N GLU A 429 15.18 -14.35 14.76
CA GLU A 429 14.67 -14.78 16.07
C GLU A 429 13.41 -15.66 15.95
N PHE A 430 12.71 -15.59 14.82
CA PHE A 430 11.49 -16.35 14.55
C PHE A 430 11.77 -17.66 13.81
N ASN A 431 10.96 -18.68 14.06
CA ASN A 431 11.02 -19.92 13.28
C ASN A 431 10.46 -19.73 11.86
N LYS A 432 10.71 -20.68 10.94
CA LYS A 432 10.30 -20.56 9.53
C LYS A 432 8.78 -20.35 9.34
N GLU A 433 7.95 -21.02 10.14
CA GLU A 433 6.49 -20.90 10.07
C GLU A 433 6.02 -19.50 10.50
N GLN A 434 6.62 -18.96 11.56
CA GLN A 434 6.35 -17.61 12.04
C GLN A 434 6.81 -16.53 11.06
N GLN A 435 7.99 -16.72 10.44
CA GLN A 435 8.47 -15.84 9.38
C GLN A 435 7.49 -15.81 8.20
N GLU A 436 6.93 -16.96 7.79
CA GLU A 436 5.93 -17.03 6.73
C GLU A 436 4.62 -16.35 7.13
N LYS A 437 4.16 -16.55 8.38
CA LYS A 437 2.97 -15.86 8.93
C LYS A 437 3.16 -14.33 8.96
N LEU A 438 4.33 -13.83 9.34
CA LEU A 438 4.65 -12.40 9.32
C LEU A 438 4.66 -11.82 7.90
N ARG A 439 5.20 -12.56 6.93
CA ARG A 439 5.16 -12.15 5.50
C ARG A 439 3.72 -12.09 4.99
N LYS A 440 2.91 -13.12 5.24
CA LYS A 440 1.48 -13.13 4.91
C LYS A 440 0.71 -11.99 5.59
N ALA A 441 1.04 -11.70 6.85
CA ALA A 441 0.45 -10.58 7.58
C ALA A 441 0.84 -9.22 6.97
N LYS A 442 2.05 -9.09 6.41
CA LYS A 442 2.48 -7.89 5.69
C LYS A 442 1.66 -7.67 4.43
N ASP A 443 1.49 -8.72 3.62
CA ASP A 443 0.71 -8.65 2.37
C ASP A 443 -0.76 -8.33 2.65
N ALA A 444 -1.34 -8.94 3.71
CA ALA A 444 -2.68 -8.63 4.17
C ALA A 444 -2.79 -7.17 4.66
N ALA A 445 -1.85 -6.71 5.48
CA ALA A 445 -1.85 -5.34 6.00
C ALA A 445 -1.68 -4.29 4.88
N GLU A 446 -0.95 -4.60 3.81
CA GLU A 446 -0.87 -3.73 2.64
C GLU A 446 -2.23 -3.54 1.97
N LEU A 447 -3.00 -4.63 1.83
CA LEU A 447 -4.36 -4.57 1.33
C LEU A 447 -5.28 -3.80 2.29
N ASP A 448 -5.17 -4.06 3.59
CA ASP A 448 -5.98 -3.40 4.62
C ASP A 448 -5.79 -1.87 4.60
N VAL A 449 -4.55 -1.38 4.43
CA VAL A 449 -4.28 0.07 4.29
C VAL A 449 -5.02 0.64 3.10
N ARG A 450 -4.98 -0.03 1.95
CA ARG A 450 -5.68 0.44 0.74
C ARG A 450 -7.19 0.50 0.96
N ILE A 451 -7.77 -0.54 1.58
CA ILE A 451 -9.20 -0.60 1.91
C ILE A 451 -9.57 0.51 2.92
N ALA A 452 -8.74 0.73 3.94
CA ALA A 452 -9.00 1.75 4.94
C ALA A 452 -8.98 3.17 4.33
N ILE A 453 -8.06 3.44 3.40
CA ILE A 453 -8.00 4.72 2.68
C ILE A 453 -9.23 4.93 1.81
N THR A 454 -9.64 3.93 1.02
CA THR A 454 -10.81 4.08 0.14
C THR A 454 -12.10 4.22 0.96
N LYS A 455 -12.24 3.45 2.04
CA LYS A 455 -13.38 3.55 2.97
C LYS A 455 -13.44 4.92 3.67
N ALA A 456 -12.29 5.51 4.00
CA ALA A 456 -12.23 6.84 4.58
C ALA A 456 -12.61 7.92 3.54
N TYR A 457 -12.07 7.88 2.33
CA TYR A 457 -12.35 8.86 1.28
C TYR A 457 -13.61 8.52 0.47
N ARG A 458 -14.76 8.88 1.03
CA ARG A 458 -16.08 8.52 0.47
C ARG A 458 -17.02 9.69 0.19
N TYR A 459 -16.70 10.91 0.59
CA TYR A 459 -17.59 12.06 0.35
C TYR A 459 -17.13 12.85 -0.87
N LEU A 460 -17.89 12.73 -1.96
CA LEU A 460 -17.66 13.43 -3.22
C LEU A 460 -18.53 14.69 -3.26
N TYR A 461 -17.92 15.85 -3.45
CA TYR A 461 -18.62 17.10 -3.71
C TYR A 461 -18.49 17.47 -5.18
N TYR A 462 -19.62 17.74 -5.83
CA TYR A 462 -19.67 18.10 -7.24
C TYR A 462 -20.65 19.26 -7.50
N PRO A 463 -20.39 20.08 -8.53
CA PRO A 463 -21.20 21.25 -8.81
C PRO A 463 -22.52 20.89 -9.51
N THR A 464 -23.64 21.40 -9.01
CA THR A 464 -24.96 21.23 -9.64
C THR A 464 -25.90 22.40 -9.31
N PRO A 465 -26.73 22.87 -10.26
CA PRO A 465 -27.71 23.92 -10.00
C PRO A 465 -28.78 23.52 -8.98
N ASP A 466 -28.98 22.21 -8.75
CA ASP A 466 -29.95 21.70 -7.77
C ASP A 466 -29.45 21.82 -6.32
N ALA A 467 -28.16 22.11 -6.12
CA ALA A 467 -27.59 22.27 -4.80
C ALA A 467 -27.91 23.67 -4.23
N PRO A 468 -28.11 23.80 -2.91
CA PRO A 468 -28.36 25.09 -2.29
C PRO A 468 -27.23 26.09 -2.57
N LYS A 469 -27.60 27.36 -2.83
CA LYS A 469 -26.61 28.44 -2.94
C LYS A 469 -25.80 28.62 -1.65
N ALA A 470 -26.40 28.32 -0.50
CA ALA A 470 -25.71 28.29 0.79
C ALA A 470 -24.59 27.24 0.86
N HIS A 471 -24.58 26.25 -0.03
CA HIS A 471 -23.53 25.24 -0.17
C HIS A 471 -22.66 25.53 -1.40
N ALA A 472 -22.63 26.78 -1.89
CA ALA A 472 -21.93 27.17 -3.11
C ALA A 472 -22.25 26.28 -4.33
N PHE A 473 -23.50 25.80 -4.44
CA PHE A 473 -23.91 24.87 -5.51
C PHE A 473 -23.14 23.53 -5.54
N LEU A 474 -22.50 23.14 -4.44
CA LEU A 474 -21.89 21.82 -4.28
C LEU A 474 -22.90 20.86 -3.64
N ARG A 475 -23.12 19.72 -4.31
CA ARG A 475 -23.86 18.59 -3.75
C ARG A 475 -22.89 17.51 -3.29
N ARG A 476 -23.17 16.95 -2.10
CA ARG A 476 -22.47 15.80 -1.56
C ARG A 476 -23.10 14.51 -2.06
N GLU A 477 -22.27 13.58 -2.51
CA GLU A 477 -22.62 12.18 -2.78
C GLU A 477 -21.69 11.26 -2.00
N THR A 478 -22.20 10.11 -1.56
CA THR A 478 -21.38 9.11 -0.88
C THR A 478 -20.95 8.03 -1.88
N LEU A 479 -19.65 7.75 -1.96
CA LEU A 479 -19.12 6.65 -2.75
C LEU A 479 -19.43 5.31 -2.05
N PRO A 480 -19.99 4.31 -2.76
CA PRO A 480 -20.39 3.04 -2.16
C PRO A 480 -19.18 2.18 -1.77
N ALA A 481 -19.22 1.60 -0.57
CA ALA A 481 -18.12 0.80 0.00
C ALA A 481 -17.83 -0.50 -0.79
N GLN A 482 -18.83 -1.09 -1.45
CA GLN A 482 -18.68 -2.34 -2.22
C GLN A 482 -17.80 -2.15 -3.47
N ASP A 483 -17.86 -0.98 -4.10
CA ASP A 483 -17.09 -0.66 -5.30
C ASP A 483 -15.63 -0.26 -4.99
N GLN A 484 -15.33 -0.01 -3.72
CA GLN A 484 -14.00 0.37 -3.23
C GLN A 484 -13.15 -0.85 -2.82
N GLY A 485 -13.76 -2.02 -2.68
CA GLY A 485 -13.12 -3.27 -2.25
C GLY A 485 -12.65 -4.19 -3.39
N GLU A 486 -12.94 -3.91 -4.66
CA GLU A 486 -12.44 -4.68 -5.80
C GLU A 486 -11.02 -4.22 -6.19
N VAL A 487 -10.04 -5.04 -5.80
CA VAL A 487 -8.65 -4.69 -5.44
C VAL A 487 -7.69 -4.30 -6.58
N GLU A 488 -8.08 -4.22 -7.86
CA GLU A 488 -7.08 -4.02 -8.93
C GLU A 488 -7.12 -2.67 -9.68
N LYS A 489 -8.16 -1.85 -9.50
CA LYS A 489 -8.39 -0.69 -10.39
C LYS A 489 -8.11 0.68 -9.73
N ASP A 490 -7.73 1.63 -10.57
CA ASP A 490 -7.66 3.07 -10.25
C ASP A 490 -9.03 3.56 -9.74
N GLN A 491 -9.06 4.07 -8.50
CA GLN A 491 -10.30 4.47 -7.82
C GLN A 491 -10.95 5.71 -8.44
N THR A 492 -10.23 6.40 -9.32
CA THR A 492 -10.79 7.44 -10.19
C THR A 492 -11.96 6.91 -11.04
N ASN A 493 -11.97 5.61 -11.38
CA ASN A 493 -13.09 4.98 -12.09
C ASN A 493 -14.37 4.86 -11.25
N VAL A 494 -14.24 4.74 -9.92
CA VAL A 494 -15.41 4.72 -9.01
C VAL A 494 -16.05 6.10 -8.99
N VAL A 495 -15.25 7.17 -8.90
CA VAL A 495 -15.71 8.55 -9.03
C VAL A 495 -16.42 8.77 -10.38
N LEU A 496 -15.83 8.29 -11.47
CA LEU A 496 -16.44 8.36 -12.81
C LEU A 496 -17.80 7.63 -12.86
N ARG A 497 -17.88 6.41 -12.30
CA ARG A 497 -19.09 5.60 -12.30
C ARG A 497 -20.23 6.30 -11.57
N VAL A 498 -19.96 6.85 -10.39
CA VAL A 498 -20.94 7.62 -9.60
C VAL A 498 -21.39 8.86 -10.38
N LEU A 499 -20.45 9.63 -10.95
CA LEU A 499 -20.80 10.82 -11.73
C LEU A 499 -21.58 10.50 -13.03
N ARG A 500 -21.31 9.34 -13.66
CA ARG A 500 -22.10 8.83 -14.80
C ARG A 500 -23.53 8.50 -14.37
N ALA A 501 -23.70 7.79 -13.25
CA ALA A 501 -25.02 7.48 -12.70
C ALA A 501 -25.83 8.76 -12.37
N LEU A 502 -25.16 9.80 -11.87
CA LEU A 502 -25.73 11.13 -11.62
C LEU A 502 -25.94 11.96 -12.89
N LYS A 503 -25.58 11.44 -14.08
CA LYS A 503 -25.61 12.14 -15.38
C LYS A 503 -24.85 13.47 -15.37
N LYS A 504 -23.80 13.57 -14.54
CA LYS A 504 -23.02 14.80 -14.35
C LYS A 504 -21.83 14.91 -15.31
N VAL A 505 -21.33 13.80 -15.82
CA VAL A 505 -20.23 13.76 -16.82
C VAL A 505 -20.76 13.36 -18.19
N LEU A 506 -19.99 13.68 -19.22
CA LEU A 506 -20.22 13.28 -20.60
C LEU A 506 -18.97 12.59 -21.15
N THR A 507 -19.11 11.30 -21.44
CA THR A 507 -18.06 10.40 -21.92
C THR A 507 -18.33 9.93 -23.34
N ALA A 508 -17.36 9.25 -23.97
CA ALA A 508 -17.49 8.79 -25.35
C ALA A 508 -18.70 7.86 -25.59
N ASP A 509 -19.08 7.07 -24.59
CA ASP A 509 -20.14 6.06 -24.65
C ASP A 509 -21.56 6.64 -24.45
N ASP A 510 -21.67 7.88 -24.00
CA ASP A 510 -22.97 8.51 -23.71
C ASP A 510 -23.69 8.97 -24.99
N ASP A 511 -25.02 9.11 -24.90
CA ASP A 511 -25.81 9.71 -25.97
C ASP A 511 -25.42 11.16 -26.23
N VAL A 512 -25.46 11.56 -27.50
CA VAL A 512 -25.15 12.93 -27.94
C VAL A 512 -26.12 13.91 -27.29
N LEU A 513 -25.59 14.97 -26.67
CA LEU A 513 -26.42 16.05 -26.13
C LEU A 513 -27.09 16.82 -27.28
N SER A 514 -28.38 17.13 -27.10
CA SER A 514 -29.11 17.98 -28.05
C SER A 514 -28.45 19.35 -28.15
N ALA A 515 -28.10 19.74 -29.37
CA ALA A 515 -27.53 21.06 -29.65
C ALA A 515 -28.44 22.22 -29.23
N ILE A 516 -29.76 22.04 -29.29
CA ILE A 516 -30.73 23.05 -28.84
C ILE A 516 -30.62 23.26 -27.32
N TYR A 517 -30.51 22.16 -26.56
CA TYR A 517 -30.28 22.21 -25.11
C TYR A 517 -28.95 22.88 -24.78
N VAL A 518 -27.88 22.48 -25.49
CA VAL A 518 -26.53 23.05 -25.28
C VAL A 518 -26.53 24.53 -25.60
N LYS A 519 -27.16 24.99 -26.69
CA LYS A 519 -27.31 26.40 -27.01
C LYS A 519 -28.00 27.16 -25.88
N ALA A 520 -29.14 26.66 -25.40
CA ALA A 520 -29.93 27.31 -24.35
C ALA A 520 -29.21 27.43 -23.00
N LYS A 521 -28.20 26.59 -22.74
CA LYS A 521 -27.45 26.58 -21.45
C LYS A 521 -26.05 27.18 -21.55
N ALA A 522 -25.39 27.03 -22.69
CA ALA A 522 -24.02 27.49 -22.89
C ALA A 522 -23.95 28.95 -23.35
N TRP A 523 -24.89 29.40 -24.19
CA TRP A 523 -24.88 30.74 -24.77
C TRP A 523 -25.57 31.74 -23.85
N ASP A 524 -25.08 32.98 -23.83
CA ASP A 524 -25.76 34.08 -23.14
C ASP A 524 -26.97 34.58 -23.97
N HIS A 525 -27.95 35.21 -23.33
CA HIS A 525 -29.29 35.47 -23.91
C HIS A 525 -29.29 36.22 -25.26
N ASN A 526 -28.30 37.09 -25.51
CA ASN A 526 -28.17 37.87 -26.74
C ASN A 526 -26.96 37.46 -27.60
N GLN A 527 -26.33 36.34 -27.29
CA GLN A 527 -25.16 35.87 -28.02
C GLN A 527 -25.60 35.33 -29.38
N VAL A 528 -25.06 35.92 -30.46
CA VAL A 528 -25.41 35.56 -31.85
C VAL A 528 -24.38 34.66 -32.52
N SER A 529 -23.17 34.57 -31.94
CA SER A 529 -22.10 33.67 -32.36
C SER A 529 -21.22 33.24 -31.17
N MET A 530 -20.56 32.09 -31.32
CA MET A 530 -19.62 31.54 -30.31
C MET A 530 -18.57 30.68 -31.02
N SER A 531 -17.29 30.77 -30.64
CA SER A 531 -16.28 29.84 -31.15
C SER A 531 -16.50 28.42 -30.59
N THR A 532 -16.05 27.39 -31.28
CA THR A 532 -16.17 26.01 -30.78
C THR A 532 -15.29 25.77 -29.56
N GLU A 533 -14.20 26.52 -29.41
CA GLU A 533 -13.38 26.55 -28.20
C GLU A 533 -14.08 27.26 -27.03
N ASP A 534 -14.76 28.39 -27.26
CA ASP A 534 -15.56 29.04 -26.22
C ASP A 534 -16.75 28.18 -25.80
N LEU A 535 -17.32 27.40 -26.72
CA LEU A 535 -18.32 26.38 -26.38
C LEU A 535 -17.71 25.30 -25.47
N ARG A 536 -16.51 24.81 -25.77
CA ARG A 536 -15.78 23.87 -24.89
C ARG A 536 -15.56 24.46 -23.51
N ARG A 537 -15.12 25.72 -23.43
CA ARG A 537 -14.97 26.47 -22.17
C ARG A 537 -16.30 26.63 -21.43
N ALA A 538 -17.41 26.84 -22.14
CA ALA A 538 -18.73 26.95 -21.52
C ALA A 538 -19.13 25.68 -20.75
N PHE A 539 -18.77 24.48 -21.25
CA PHE A 539 -18.96 23.22 -20.50
C PHE A 539 -18.19 23.20 -19.17
N ALA A 540 -17.01 23.81 -19.11
CA ALA A 540 -16.20 23.94 -17.89
C ALA A 540 -16.66 25.10 -16.97
N ARG A 541 -17.36 26.13 -17.50
CA ARG A 541 -17.86 27.28 -16.73
C ARG A 541 -19.26 27.09 -16.16
N LYS A 542 -20.22 26.66 -16.98
CA LYS A 542 -21.66 26.67 -16.63
C LYS A 542 -22.04 25.38 -15.90
N ILE A 543 -22.34 25.48 -14.60
CA ILE A 543 -22.68 24.32 -13.73
C ILE A 543 -23.91 23.51 -14.19
N ALA A 544 -24.79 24.11 -14.99
CA ALA A 544 -25.96 23.46 -15.57
C ALA A 544 -25.63 22.47 -16.72
N LEU A 545 -24.40 22.51 -17.24
CA LEU A 545 -23.91 21.55 -18.22
C LEU A 545 -23.23 20.36 -17.53
N ARG A 546 -23.15 19.24 -18.25
CA ARG A 546 -22.34 18.09 -17.85
C ARG A 546 -20.86 18.42 -18.00
N MET A 547 -20.00 17.82 -17.19
CA MET A 547 -18.54 17.90 -17.37
C MET A 547 -18.14 17.14 -18.64
N LEU A 548 -17.46 17.82 -19.56
CA LEU A 548 -17.01 17.24 -20.83
C LEU A 548 -15.71 16.45 -20.60
N LEU A 549 -15.76 15.13 -20.70
CA LEU A 549 -14.58 14.26 -20.57
C LEU A 549 -14.02 13.79 -21.93
N ASP A 550 -14.82 13.88 -22.99
CA ASP A 550 -14.42 13.50 -24.35
C ASP A 550 -14.75 14.63 -25.36
N VAL A 551 -13.74 15.11 -26.08
CA VAL A 551 -13.91 16.16 -27.09
C VAL A 551 -14.67 15.65 -28.31
N GLY A 552 -14.66 14.33 -28.57
CA GLY A 552 -15.46 13.70 -29.62
C GLY A 552 -16.96 13.91 -29.45
N GLN A 553 -17.47 13.93 -28.20
CA GLN A 553 -18.85 14.29 -27.89
C GLN A 553 -19.20 15.72 -28.28
N LEU A 554 -18.29 16.67 -28.06
CA LEU A 554 -18.49 18.06 -28.46
C LEU A 554 -18.59 18.18 -29.98
N ARG A 555 -17.72 17.48 -30.74
CA ARG A 555 -17.80 17.43 -32.20
C ARG A 555 -19.12 16.84 -32.70
N ARG A 556 -19.59 15.75 -32.08
CA ARG A 556 -20.92 15.16 -32.37
C ARG A 556 -22.07 16.12 -32.06
N THR A 557 -21.96 16.87 -30.97
CA THR A 557 -22.95 17.90 -30.59
C THR A 557 -22.98 19.05 -31.60
N ILE A 558 -21.82 19.51 -32.07
CA ILE A 558 -21.72 20.55 -33.11
C ILE A 558 -22.40 20.09 -34.40
N LYS A 559 -22.06 18.87 -34.85
CA LYS A 559 -22.71 18.24 -36.00
C LYS A 559 -24.23 18.17 -35.82
N ASN A 560 -24.69 17.66 -34.68
CA ASN A 560 -26.12 17.58 -34.35
C ASN A 560 -26.80 18.95 -34.43
N GLY A 561 -26.12 20.03 -34.05
CA GLY A 561 -26.69 21.37 -34.13
C GLY A 561 -26.75 21.95 -35.54
N VAL A 562 -25.83 21.56 -36.43
CA VAL A 562 -25.95 21.89 -37.85
C VAL A 562 -27.12 21.11 -38.46
N ASP A 563 -27.23 19.80 -38.19
CA ASP A 563 -28.31 18.94 -38.67
C ASP A 563 -29.69 19.43 -38.19
N LEU A 564 -29.80 19.86 -36.92
CA LEU A 564 -31.03 20.39 -36.31
C LEU A 564 -31.28 21.88 -36.59
N LYS A 565 -30.46 22.53 -37.45
CA LYS A 565 -30.57 23.95 -37.79
C LYS A 565 -30.49 24.89 -36.57
N ALA A 566 -29.80 24.47 -35.51
CA ALA A 566 -29.58 25.28 -34.30
C ALA A 566 -28.52 26.38 -34.54
N TRP A 567 -27.54 26.10 -35.39
CA TRP A 567 -26.46 27.01 -35.81
C TRP A 567 -25.88 26.64 -37.17
N VAL A 568 -25.17 27.59 -37.78
CA VAL A 568 -24.31 27.40 -38.95
C VAL A 568 -22.86 27.36 -38.47
N TYR A 569 -22.12 26.33 -38.84
CA TYR A 569 -20.69 26.22 -38.52
C TYR A 569 -19.88 27.00 -39.55
N TYR A 570 -18.98 27.86 -39.14
CA TYR A 570 -18.13 28.68 -40.00
C TYR A 570 -16.67 28.37 -39.72
N ASP A 571 -15.94 28.01 -40.77
CA ASP A 571 -14.50 27.79 -40.71
C ASP A 571 -13.79 29.04 -41.25
N SER A 572 -13.09 29.75 -40.36
CA SER A 572 -12.39 30.98 -40.74
C SER A 572 -11.21 30.75 -41.67
N ALA A 573 -10.58 29.56 -41.62
CA ALA A 573 -9.46 29.24 -42.52
C ALA A 573 -9.93 28.97 -43.95
N GLU A 574 -11.14 28.42 -44.10
CA GLU A 574 -11.75 28.22 -45.42
C GLU A 574 -12.58 29.42 -45.90
N GLU A 575 -12.95 30.33 -45.00
CA GLU A 575 -13.91 31.43 -45.24
C GLU A 575 -15.30 30.95 -45.71
N PHE A 576 -15.72 29.74 -45.29
CA PHE A 576 -17.01 29.15 -45.63
C PHE A 576 -17.81 28.71 -44.40
N GLY A 577 -19.12 28.91 -44.48
CA GLY A 577 -20.13 28.35 -43.59
C GLY A 577 -20.64 27.00 -44.06
N TYR A 578 -21.11 26.19 -43.12
CA TYR A 578 -21.61 24.84 -43.28
C TYR A 578 -22.95 24.76 -42.58
N ASP A 579 -24.01 24.49 -43.36
CA ASP A 579 -25.36 24.25 -42.86
C ASP A 579 -25.76 22.78 -43.08
N HIS A 580 -26.99 22.42 -42.71
CA HIS A 580 -27.49 21.04 -42.81
C HIS A 580 -27.49 20.43 -44.23
N GLU A 581 -27.40 21.26 -45.28
CA GLU A 581 -27.34 20.82 -46.68
C GLU A 581 -25.91 20.84 -47.23
N SER A 582 -24.94 21.40 -46.50
CA SER A 582 -23.53 21.38 -46.86
C SER A 582 -22.91 19.99 -46.64
N PRO A 583 -21.90 19.59 -47.44
CA PRO A 583 -21.11 18.41 -47.14
C PRO A 583 -20.41 18.57 -45.77
N PRO A 584 -20.34 17.51 -44.95
CA PRO A 584 -19.86 17.63 -43.57
C PRO A 584 -18.37 18.00 -43.54
N PRO A 585 -17.98 19.08 -42.83
CA PRO A 585 -16.58 19.43 -42.65
C PRO A 585 -15.90 18.52 -41.62
N ALA A 586 -14.58 18.63 -41.53
CA ALA A 586 -13.87 18.18 -40.34
C ALA A 586 -14.23 19.10 -39.18
N TRP A 587 -15.10 18.67 -38.26
CA TRP A 587 -15.51 19.49 -37.11
C TRP A 587 -14.33 19.80 -36.19
N GLN A 588 -13.88 21.06 -36.18
CA GLN A 588 -12.75 21.50 -35.36
C GLN A 588 -13.22 22.17 -34.07
N ILE A 589 -12.43 22.00 -33.02
CA ILE A 589 -12.57 22.73 -31.75
C ILE A 589 -11.42 23.73 -31.70
N SER A 590 -11.70 25.00 -32.02
CA SER A 590 -10.71 26.07 -32.11
C SER A 590 -11.38 27.43 -31.95
N ASP A 591 -10.58 28.47 -31.71
CA ASP A 591 -11.06 29.86 -31.70
C ASP A 591 -11.42 30.36 -33.11
N GLU A 592 -10.91 29.69 -34.16
CA GLU A 592 -11.13 30.04 -35.57
C GLU A 592 -12.39 29.38 -36.17
N ALA A 593 -12.96 28.39 -35.49
CA ALA A 593 -14.20 27.74 -35.88
C ALA A 593 -15.37 28.35 -35.10
N LEU A 594 -16.31 28.99 -35.80
CA LEU A 594 -17.40 29.77 -35.21
C LEU A 594 -18.75 29.10 -35.45
N LEU A 595 -19.64 29.19 -34.47
CA LEU A 595 -21.03 28.78 -34.55
C LEU A 595 -21.88 30.04 -34.59
N TYR A 596 -22.59 30.29 -35.69
CA TYR A 596 -23.50 31.43 -35.83
C TYR A 596 -24.95 30.98 -35.69
N THR A 597 -25.80 31.80 -35.09
CA THR A 597 -27.25 31.56 -35.24
C THR A 597 -27.65 31.68 -36.71
N PRO A 598 -28.67 30.93 -37.19
CA PRO A 598 -29.09 31.01 -38.59
C PRO A 598 -29.48 32.43 -39.04
N ALA A 599 -30.12 33.20 -38.16
CA ALA A 599 -30.47 34.59 -38.41
C ALA A 599 -29.22 35.47 -38.59
N GLU A 600 -28.21 35.29 -37.74
CA GLU A 600 -26.96 36.05 -37.81
C GLU A 600 -26.12 35.66 -39.03
N ALA A 601 -26.05 34.37 -39.36
CA ALA A 601 -25.37 33.89 -40.57
C ALA A 601 -25.99 34.50 -41.85
N THR A 602 -27.32 34.66 -41.85
CA THR A 602 -28.04 35.33 -42.94
C THR A 602 -27.75 36.84 -42.97
N ARG A 603 -27.76 37.50 -41.81
CA ARG A 603 -27.44 38.94 -41.68
C ARG A 603 -26.03 39.27 -42.17
N LEU A 604 -25.06 38.43 -41.85
CA LEU A 604 -23.66 38.56 -42.24
C LEU A 604 -23.39 38.07 -43.66
N ASN A 605 -24.39 37.50 -44.35
CA ASN A 605 -24.28 36.92 -45.68
C ASN A 605 -23.11 35.90 -45.79
N ILE A 606 -23.02 35.00 -44.80
CA ILE A 606 -21.95 33.99 -44.73
C ILE A 606 -22.03 33.09 -45.97
N ARG A 607 -20.89 32.91 -46.64
CA ARG A 607 -20.78 32.05 -47.83
C ARG A 607 -20.98 30.59 -47.42
N ILE A 608 -22.13 30.00 -47.75
CA ILE A 608 -22.38 28.59 -47.42
C ILE A 608 -21.78 27.67 -48.48
N LYS A 609 -20.93 26.73 -48.04
CA LYS A 609 -20.29 25.73 -48.89
C LYS A 609 -21.36 24.91 -49.61
N GLY A 610 -21.31 24.88 -50.95
CA GLY A 610 -22.29 24.22 -51.81
C GLY A 610 -23.48 25.07 -52.27
N LYS A 611 -23.71 26.26 -51.65
CA LYS A 611 -24.82 27.16 -52.02
C LYS A 611 -24.36 28.53 -52.52
N TRP A 612 -23.17 28.96 -52.13
CA TRP A 612 -22.62 30.25 -52.54
C TRP A 612 -22.21 30.25 -54.02
N LYS A 613 -22.69 31.25 -54.78
CA LYS A 613 -22.28 31.55 -56.16
C LYS A 613 -21.63 32.94 -56.17
N PRO A 614 -20.54 33.17 -56.92
CA PRO A 614 -19.94 34.50 -57.03
C PRO A 614 -20.91 35.49 -57.69
N PRO A 615 -20.89 36.78 -57.31
CA PRO A 615 -21.77 37.79 -57.90
C PRO A 615 -21.37 38.06 -59.37
N GLU A 616 -22.38 38.11 -60.25
CA GLU A 616 -22.21 38.30 -61.69
C GLU A 616 -21.74 39.73 -62.02
N SER A 617 -20.56 39.84 -62.64
CA SER A 617 -20.17 41.01 -63.43
C SER A 617 -20.99 41.02 -64.72
N GLY A 618 -21.83 42.04 -64.90
CA GLY A 618 -22.73 42.15 -66.04
C GLY A 618 -22.04 42.25 -67.40
N GLY A 619 -22.65 41.61 -68.40
CA GLY A 619 -22.48 41.96 -69.81
C GLY A 619 -22.39 40.77 -70.79
N ALA A 620 -23.57 40.27 -71.20
CA ALA A 620 -23.90 39.59 -72.47
C ALA A 620 -23.10 38.32 -72.86
N GLY A 621 -23.68 37.20 -73.25
CA GLY A 621 -25.05 36.84 -73.60
C GLY A 621 -25.07 35.35 -73.97
N ASP A 622 -26.29 34.83 -74.10
CA ASP A 622 -26.68 33.41 -74.23
C ASP A 622 -25.74 32.48 -75.01
N GLY A 623 -25.53 31.30 -74.41
CA GLY A 623 -25.00 30.12 -75.09
C GLY A 623 -24.83 28.96 -74.13
N GLN A 624 -25.83 28.09 -74.05
CA GLN A 624 -25.83 26.79 -73.34
C GLN A 624 -24.45 26.14 -73.24
N THR A 625 -23.92 25.97 -72.03
CA THR A 625 -22.92 24.95 -71.73
C THR A 625 -23.59 23.83 -70.98
N THR A 626 -24.15 22.90 -71.76
CA THR A 626 -24.24 21.50 -71.35
C THR A 626 -22.89 21.12 -70.78
N VAL A 627 -22.82 20.76 -69.50
CA VAL A 627 -21.60 20.18 -68.93
C VAL A 627 -21.33 18.91 -69.73
N ALA A 628 -20.35 18.97 -70.64
CA ALA A 628 -19.98 17.83 -71.46
C ALA A 628 -19.41 16.78 -70.51
N THR A 629 -20.15 15.70 -70.34
CA THR A 629 -19.66 14.51 -69.64
C THR A 629 -18.51 13.92 -70.45
N CYS A 630 -17.41 13.60 -69.78
CA CYS A 630 -16.25 12.98 -70.42
C CYS A 630 -16.66 11.71 -71.18
N PRO A 631 -16.40 11.58 -72.50
CA PRO A 631 -16.85 10.43 -73.30
C PRO A 631 -16.14 9.11 -72.96
N VAL A 632 -15.16 9.13 -72.04
CA VAL A 632 -14.46 7.94 -71.56
C VAL A 632 -14.99 7.47 -70.19
N CYS A 633 -15.38 8.38 -69.30
CA CYS A 633 -15.76 8.03 -67.93
C CYS A 633 -17.12 8.57 -67.45
N GLY A 634 -17.81 9.38 -68.25
CA GLY A 634 -19.19 9.82 -68.01
C GLY A 634 -19.40 10.81 -66.86
N LYS A 635 -18.32 11.34 -66.26
CA LYS A 635 -18.42 12.31 -65.15
C LYS A 635 -18.33 13.78 -65.62
N PRO A 636 -18.89 14.72 -64.84
CA PRO A 636 -18.73 16.17 -65.04
C PRO A 636 -17.26 16.60 -65.08
N GLU A 637 -16.94 17.56 -65.94
CA GLU A 637 -15.57 18.00 -66.29
C GLU A 637 -14.74 18.48 -65.08
N ASP A 638 -15.40 19.03 -64.06
CA ASP A 638 -14.84 19.52 -62.80
C ASP A 638 -14.45 18.41 -61.81
N GLN A 639 -14.84 17.16 -62.08
CA GLN A 639 -14.54 15.97 -61.26
C GLN A 639 -13.73 14.92 -62.04
N CYS A 640 -13.21 15.27 -63.23
CA CYS A 640 -12.41 14.39 -64.06
C CYS A 640 -10.94 14.37 -63.60
N VAL A 641 -10.49 13.21 -63.14
CA VAL A 641 -9.07 12.88 -62.86
C VAL A 641 -8.28 12.53 -64.12
N CYS A 642 -8.93 12.64 -65.28
CA CYS A 642 -8.46 12.21 -66.59
C CYS A 642 -7.67 13.30 -67.34
N GLY A 643 -7.70 14.55 -66.83
CA GLY A 643 -6.89 15.71 -67.23
C GLY A 643 -6.46 15.77 -68.69
N ILE A 644 -7.27 16.38 -69.57
CA ILE A 644 -6.84 16.86 -70.91
C ILE A 644 -7.56 18.18 -71.22
N SER A 645 -6.83 19.23 -71.60
CA SER A 645 -7.34 20.32 -72.45
C SER A 645 -7.06 19.97 -73.91
N VAL A 646 -8.08 19.98 -74.76
CA VAL A 646 -7.96 19.65 -76.19
C VAL A 646 -7.43 20.87 -76.95
N GLY A 647 -6.12 20.87 -77.19
CA GLY A 647 -5.49 21.55 -78.32
C GLY A 647 -4.91 20.47 -79.22
N GLY A 648 -5.46 20.33 -80.43
CA GLY A 648 -5.16 19.23 -81.34
C GLY A 648 -3.66 18.99 -81.57
N GLY A 649 -3.28 17.72 -81.54
CA GLY A 649 -1.95 17.24 -81.90
C GLY A 649 -1.20 16.57 -80.75
N GLY A 650 -1.69 15.40 -80.31
CA GLY A 650 -0.97 14.38 -79.53
C GLY A 650 0.19 14.83 -78.62
N VAL A 651 -0.11 15.27 -77.40
CA VAL A 651 0.91 15.46 -76.34
C VAL A 651 0.39 14.88 -75.02
N LYS A 652 1.23 14.04 -74.37
CA LYS A 652 0.99 13.42 -73.05
C LYS A 652 0.88 14.49 -71.96
N LEU A 653 -0.09 14.38 -71.03
CA LEU A 653 -0.21 15.29 -69.89
C LEU A 653 0.66 14.89 -68.71
N THR A 654 1.17 15.93 -68.05
CA THR A 654 2.17 15.88 -66.99
C THR A 654 1.51 16.18 -65.64
N PRO A 655 1.68 15.35 -64.58
CA PRO A 655 1.08 15.57 -63.27
C PRO A 655 1.66 16.81 -62.58
N ALA A 656 0.83 17.59 -61.88
CA ALA A 656 1.30 18.80 -61.17
C ALA A 656 2.17 18.51 -59.94
N ARG A 657 2.09 17.30 -59.36
CA ARG A 657 2.89 16.83 -58.23
C ARG A 657 3.17 15.34 -58.36
N LEU A 658 4.37 14.92 -57.98
CA LEU A 658 4.82 13.53 -58.02
C LEU A 658 5.16 13.11 -56.58
N PRO A 659 4.39 12.23 -55.94
CA PRO A 659 4.68 11.75 -54.59
C PRO A 659 5.52 10.47 -54.61
N GLY A 660 6.40 10.33 -53.63
CA GLY A 660 7.16 9.10 -53.34
C GLY A 660 7.29 8.89 -51.82
N GLN A 661 7.23 7.64 -51.36
CA GLN A 661 7.35 7.29 -49.94
C GLN A 661 8.02 5.93 -49.75
N GLY A 662 8.78 5.78 -48.66
CA GLY A 662 9.44 4.52 -48.33
C GLY A 662 10.90 4.74 -47.92
N ALA A 663 11.72 3.70 -48.06
CA ALA A 663 13.17 3.85 -47.98
C ALA A 663 13.68 4.80 -49.07
N VAL A 664 14.84 5.43 -48.87
CA VAL A 664 15.35 6.49 -49.76
C VAL A 664 15.37 6.07 -51.24
N ALA A 665 15.94 4.90 -51.55
CA ALA A 665 16.02 4.41 -52.92
C ALA A 665 14.63 4.17 -53.54
N GLN A 666 13.67 3.69 -52.75
CA GLN A 666 12.29 3.46 -53.18
C GLN A 666 11.54 4.76 -53.43
N ALA A 667 11.64 5.73 -52.52
CA ALA A 667 10.93 7.00 -52.64
C ALA A 667 11.44 7.83 -53.83
N PHE A 668 12.76 7.89 -54.05
CA PHE A 668 13.34 8.55 -55.22
C PHE A 668 13.12 7.75 -56.52
N GLY A 669 13.10 6.41 -56.44
CA GLY A 669 12.73 5.55 -57.56
C GLY A 669 11.32 5.84 -58.05
N GLN A 670 10.34 5.95 -57.15
CA GLN A 670 8.97 6.31 -57.49
C GLN A 670 8.88 7.68 -58.20
N ILE A 671 9.67 8.67 -57.78
CA ILE A 671 9.73 9.97 -58.47
C ILE A 671 10.32 9.80 -59.88
N ALA A 672 11.40 9.03 -60.03
CA ALA A 672 12.04 8.79 -61.32
C ALA A 672 11.13 8.02 -62.29
N ASP A 673 10.41 7.01 -61.80
CA ASP A 673 9.46 6.20 -62.57
C ASP A 673 8.30 7.06 -63.06
N LEU A 674 7.71 7.88 -62.17
CA LEU A 674 6.66 8.83 -62.54
C LEU A 674 7.18 9.89 -63.54
N CYS A 675 8.43 10.34 -63.40
CA CYS A 675 9.03 11.24 -64.39
C CYS A 675 9.21 10.56 -65.75
N ALA A 676 9.66 9.30 -65.79
CA ALA A 676 9.84 8.54 -67.02
C ALA A 676 8.50 8.27 -67.73
N GLU A 677 7.47 7.89 -66.97
CA GLU A 677 6.11 7.63 -67.48
C GLU A 677 5.53 8.86 -68.19
N HIS A 678 5.72 10.04 -67.58
CA HIS A 678 5.20 11.32 -68.04
C HIS A 678 6.20 12.16 -68.88
N LYS A 679 7.35 11.58 -69.26
CA LYS A 679 8.42 12.25 -70.04
C LYS A 679 8.93 13.56 -69.43
N ILE A 680 8.99 13.64 -68.10
CA ILE A 680 9.50 14.78 -67.34
C ILE A 680 11.01 14.64 -67.19
N THR A 681 11.76 15.61 -67.70
CA THR A 681 13.23 15.59 -67.61
C THR A 681 13.77 16.50 -66.50
N ARG A 682 13.00 17.50 -66.04
CA ARG A 682 13.41 18.47 -65.02
C ARG A 682 12.33 18.74 -63.97
N LEU A 683 12.77 19.04 -62.75
CA LEU A 683 11.93 19.35 -61.58
C LEU A 683 12.22 20.77 -61.07
N ARG A 684 11.18 21.58 -60.86
CA ARG A 684 11.31 22.93 -60.29
C ARG A 684 11.51 22.90 -58.77
N ARG A 685 10.87 21.95 -58.09
CA ARG A 685 10.97 21.80 -56.63
C ARG A 685 11.02 20.33 -56.25
N LEU A 686 11.88 19.99 -55.29
CA LEU A 686 11.92 18.69 -54.64
C LEU A 686 11.86 18.87 -53.13
N THR A 687 10.92 18.22 -52.47
CA THR A 687 10.72 18.29 -51.02
C THR A 687 10.98 16.92 -50.41
N VAL A 688 11.84 16.85 -49.41
CA VAL A 688 12.10 15.64 -48.62
C VAL A 688 11.63 15.88 -47.19
N ARG A 689 10.85 14.95 -46.62
CA ARG A 689 10.38 15.01 -45.24
C ARG A 689 10.68 13.71 -44.49
N ALA A 690 11.25 13.86 -43.30
CA ALA A 690 11.48 12.83 -42.31
C ALA A 690 10.70 13.14 -41.03
N GLU A 691 10.08 12.12 -40.44
CA GLU A 691 9.32 12.22 -39.19
C GLU A 691 9.42 10.90 -38.42
N GLY A 692 9.64 10.98 -37.11
CA GLY A 692 9.74 9.79 -36.29
C GLY A 692 9.74 10.06 -34.79
N LEU A 693 9.84 8.98 -34.04
CA LEU A 693 10.01 8.97 -32.58
C LEU A 693 11.32 8.30 -32.17
N GLY A 694 11.88 8.72 -31.04
CA GLY A 694 13.05 8.11 -30.41
C GLY A 694 14.36 8.26 -31.21
N LYS A 695 15.31 7.35 -30.97
CA LYS A 695 16.68 7.43 -31.50
C LYS A 695 16.75 7.46 -33.04
N GLN A 696 15.82 6.78 -33.72
CA GLN A 696 15.76 6.81 -35.18
C GLN A 696 15.40 8.21 -35.70
N ALA A 697 14.51 8.94 -35.02
CA ALA A 697 14.16 10.31 -35.39
C ALA A 697 15.34 11.27 -35.24
N ALA A 698 16.17 11.07 -34.20
CA ALA A 698 17.41 11.82 -34.02
C ALA A 698 18.41 11.56 -35.17
N ALA A 699 18.56 10.29 -35.57
CA ALA A 699 19.41 9.89 -36.67
C ALA A 699 18.92 10.46 -38.02
N ASP A 700 17.62 10.39 -38.29
CA ASP A 700 17.02 10.87 -39.53
C ASP A 700 17.14 12.40 -39.69
N VAL A 701 16.88 13.15 -38.62
CA VAL A 701 17.01 14.62 -38.65
C VAL A 701 18.47 15.06 -38.79
N ARG A 702 19.40 14.35 -38.13
CA ARG A 702 20.85 14.56 -38.27
C ARG A 702 21.33 14.25 -39.69
N GLY A 703 20.92 13.10 -40.24
CA GLY A 703 21.22 12.68 -41.60
C GLY A 703 20.74 13.69 -42.63
N LEU A 704 19.46 14.07 -42.57
CA LEU A 704 18.90 15.06 -43.49
C LEU A 704 19.60 16.43 -43.36
N GLY A 705 19.98 16.84 -42.14
CA GLY A 705 20.78 18.04 -41.88
C GLY A 705 22.24 17.98 -42.39
N LEU A 706 22.84 16.79 -42.49
CA LEU A 706 24.18 16.55 -43.08
C LEU A 706 24.15 16.47 -44.60
N ALA A 707 23.01 16.10 -45.17
CA ALA A 707 22.84 15.91 -46.60
C ALA A 707 22.69 17.24 -47.37
N ILE A 708 22.06 18.27 -46.78
CA ILE A 708 21.73 19.54 -47.46
C ILE A 708 22.93 20.21 -48.18
N PRO A 709 24.13 20.34 -47.59
CA PRO A 709 25.30 20.92 -48.28
C PRO A 709 25.73 20.14 -49.53
N GLN A 710 25.42 18.85 -49.58
CA GLN A 710 25.85 17.91 -50.61
C GLN A 710 24.80 17.79 -51.73
N PHE A 711 23.62 18.38 -51.57
CA PHE A 711 22.55 18.38 -52.58
C PHE A 711 22.85 19.24 -53.81
N GLY A 712 23.94 20.01 -53.81
CA GLY A 712 24.35 20.83 -54.95
C GLY A 712 23.60 22.15 -55.05
N LYS A 713 23.63 22.78 -56.23
CA LYS A 713 23.07 24.12 -56.47
C LYS A 713 21.53 24.12 -56.35
N GLY A 714 21.00 24.97 -55.48
CA GLY A 714 19.57 25.15 -55.24
C GLY A 714 19.30 26.07 -54.05
N ARG A 715 18.09 26.63 -53.96
CA ARG A 715 17.64 27.38 -52.77
C ARG A 715 16.91 26.41 -51.83
N TYR A 716 17.44 26.20 -50.64
CA TYR A 716 16.90 25.24 -49.67
C TYR A 716 16.18 25.94 -48.52
N ALA A 717 14.90 25.63 -48.35
CA ALA A 717 14.09 25.99 -47.20
C ALA A 717 13.95 24.79 -46.26
N ILE A 718 14.21 25.01 -44.97
CA ILE A 718 14.15 24.00 -43.92
C ILE A 718 13.05 24.38 -42.94
N GLU A 719 12.20 23.41 -42.62
CA GLU A 719 11.23 23.44 -41.52
C GLU A 719 11.57 22.29 -40.57
N GLN A 720 11.85 22.57 -39.31
CA GLN A 720 12.23 21.59 -38.30
C GLN A 720 11.43 21.82 -37.02
N ASN A 721 10.82 20.74 -36.51
CA ASN A 721 10.14 20.69 -35.22
C ASN A 721 10.72 19.57 -34.36
N ILE A 722 11.14 19.89 -33.14
CA ILE A 722 11.70 18.94 -32.19
C ILE A 722 11.00 19.13 -30.84
N ILE A 723 10.58 18.02 -30.24
CA ILE A 723 10.09 17.94 -28.86
C ILE A 723 10.91 16.85 -28.18
N ALA A 724 11.73 17.23 -27.21
CA ALA A 724 12.58 16.34 -26.44
C ALA A 724 12.29 16.49 -24.95
N THR A 725 12.34 15.38 -24.19
CA THR A 725 12.22 15.39 -22.73
C THR A 725 13.41 14.68 -22.09
N PHE A 726 13.81 15.15 -20.91
CA PHE A 726 14.97 14.65 -20.16
C PHE A 726 14.57 14.38 -18.69
N GLY A 727 15.35 13.55 -18.01
CA GLY A 727 15.16 13.24 -16.59
C GLY A 727 13.80 12.61 -16.29
N GLN A 728 13.32 11.69 -17.14
CA GLN A 728 11.98 11.08 -17.03
C GLN A 728 10.83 12.11 -17.14
N GLY A 729 11.00 13.14 -17.97
CA GLY A 729 9.96 14.14 -18.24
C GLY A 729 9.96 15.35 -17.30
N ALA A 730 10.96 15.48 -16.43
CA ALA A 730 11.13 16.63 -15.56
C ALA A 730 11.58 17.89 -16.33
N GLU A 731 12.35 17.70 -17.41
CA GLU A 731 12.87 18.77 -18.25
C GLU A 731 12.42 18.56 -19.70
N SER A 732 12.24 19.66 -20.44
CA SER A 732 11.84 19.59 -21.84
C SER A 732 12.52 20.64 -22.70
N PHE A 733 12.80 20.27 -23.94
CA PHE A 733 13.33 21.12 -24.99
C PHE A 733 12.39 21.08 -26.19
N THR A 734 11.95 22.26 -26.63
CA THR A 734 11.13 22.41 -27.84
C THR A 734 11.79 23.38 -28.81
N LEU A 735 11.85 22.97 -30.08
CA LEU A 735 12.43 23.76 -31.15
C LEU A 735 11.48 23.78 -32.34
N ASN A 736 11.13 24.99 -32.80
CA ASN A 736 10.45 25.21 -34.07
C ASN A 736 11.31 26.17 -34.91
N PHE A 737 11.77 25.70 -36.05
CA PHE A 737 12.62 26.46 -36.96
C PHE A 737 12.04 26.44 -38.37
N ARG A 738 11.96 27.61 -38.99
CA ARG A 738 11.64 27.79 -40.40
C ARG A 738 12.59 28.80 -41.02
N GLY A 739 13.38 28.38 -42.00
CA GLY A 739 14.34 29.29 -42.65
C GLY A 739 15.27 28.61 -43.65
N GLY A 740 16.19 29.38 -44.21
CA GLY A 740 17.18 28.87 -45.17
C GLY A 740 18.38 28.19 -44.51
N TRP A 741 19.19 27.50 -45.32
CA TRP A 741 20.39 26.77 -44.89
C TRP A 741 21.37 27.61 -44.05
N ASP A 742 21.61 28.87 -44.40
CA ASP A 742 22.58 29.72 -43.69
C ASP A 742 22.23 30.03 -42.23
N ARG A 743 20.94 30.01 -41.90
CA ARG A 743 20.46 30.15 -40.51
C ARG A 743 20.41 28.78 -39.84
N TYR A 744 19.95 27.76 -40.55
CA TYR A 744 19.88 26.39 -40.04
C TYR A 744 21.24 25.84 -39.60
N LYS A 745 22.32 26.10 -40.37
CA LYS A 745 23.67 25.60 -40.04
C LYS A 745 24.19 26.04 -38.66
N ARG A 746 23.69 27.17 -38.12
CA ARG A 746 24.05 27.67 -36.79
C ARG A 746 23.27 26.98 -35.67
N LEU A 747 22.08 26.50 -35.98
CA LEU A 747 21.16 25.84 -35.05
C LEU A 747 21.37 24.32 -35.00
N LYS A 748 21.85 23.75 -36.11
CA LYS A 748 22.03 22.31 -36.31
C LYS A 748 22.76 21.61 -35.15
N SER A 749 23.91 22.14 -34.71
CA SER A 749 24.70 21.53 -33.63
C SER A 749 23.96 21.53 -32.29
N LEU A 750 23.19 22.57 -32.01
CA LEU A 750 22.37 22.67 -30.80
C LEU A 750 21.23 21.65 -30.82
N ALA A 751 20.51 21.57 -31.95
CA ALA A 751 19.44 20.61 -32.14
C ALA A 751 19.95 19.16 -32.03
N GLU A 752 21.13 18.86 -32.59
CA GLU A 752 21.73 17.53 -32.54
C GLU A 752 22.19 17.12 -31.14
N ALA A 753 22.66 18.06 -30.31
CA ALA A 753 23.07 17.80 -28.94
C ALA A 753 21.86 17.39 -28.08
N PHE A 754 20.80 18.21 -28.06
CA PHE A 754 19.59 17.91 -27.29
C PHE A 754 18.86 16.64 -27.78
N CYS A 755 18.86 16.36 -29.08
CA CYS A 755 18.31 15.10 -29.60
C CYS A 755 19.10 13.86 -29.14
N GLY A 756 20.40 13.99 -28.84
CA GLY A 756 21.25 12.88 -28.40
C GLY A 756 21.08 12.51 -26.93
N GLU A 757 20.69 13.47 -26.10
CA GLU A 757 20.55 13.32 -24.65
C GLU A 757 19.11 13.01 -24.21
N ALA A 758 18.14 13.07 -25.12
CA ALA A 758 16.72 12.95 -24.81
C ALA A 758 16.29 11.52 -24.42
N ASP A 759 15.44 11.43 -23.38
CA ASP A 759 14.77 10.19 -22.96
C ASP A 759 13.61 9.83 -23.92
N GLU A 760 12.78 10.82 -24.24
CA GLU A 760 11.75 10.73 -25.29
C GLU A 760 11.94 11.85 -26.30
N LEU A 761 11.79 11.53 -27.58
CA LEU A 761 12.03 12.44 -28.69
C LEU A 761 10.96 12.29 -29.77
N LYS A 762 10.37 13.40 -30.19
CA LYS A 762 9.60 13.51 -31.44
C LYS A 762 10.24 14.56 -32.32
N ALA A 763 10.59 14.18 -33.55
CA ALA A 763 11.23 15.10 -34.48
C ALA A 763 10.62 15.02 -35.89
N THR A 764 10.46 16.17 -36.52
CA THR A 764 10.01 16.30 -37.90
C THR A 764 10.91 17.30 -38.61
N MET A 765 11.41 16.94 -39.79
CA MET A 765 12.20 17.84 -40.62
C MET A 765 11.73 17.76 -42.07
N ARG A 766 11.49 18.91 -42.68
CA ARG A 766 11.15 19.09 -44.09
C ARG A 766 12.19 19.97 -44.74
N VAL A 767 12.75 19.51 -45.85
CA VAL A 767 13.70 20.24 -46.69
C VAL A 767 13.10 20.39 -48.08
N ALA A 768 12.85 21.62 -48.50
CA ALA A 768 12.39 21.93 -49.86
C ALA A 768 13.52 22.61 -50.64
N GLY A 769 14.00 21.97 -51.71
CA GLY A 769 14.93 22.54 -52.66
C GLY A 769 14.19 23.13 -53.87
N GLU A 770 14.45 24.40 -54.18
CA GLU A 770 14.00 25.07 -55.40
C GLU A 770 15.17 25.25 -56.36
N PHE A 771 14.95 24.90 -57.63
CA PHE A 771 15.99 24.87 -58.66
C PHE A 771 15.59 25.81 -59.79
N GLU A 772 16.26 26.97 -59.90
CA GLU A 772 15.94 28.00 -60.89
C GLU A 772 16.09 27.50 -62.34
N ASP A 773 17.11 26.67 -62.61
CA ASP A 773 17.36 26.07 -63.94
C ASP A 773 16.67 24.69 -64.14
N GLY A 774 15.92 24.23 -63.12
CA GLY A 774 15.33 22.90 -63.02
C GLY A 774 16.33 21.78 -62.69
N LEU A 775 15.96 20.87 -61.78
CA LEU A 775 16.75 19.69 -61.40
C LEU A 775 16.52 18.56 -62.40
N GLU A 776 17.56 18.16 -63.12
CA GLU A 776 17.49 17.07 -64.10
C GLU A 776 17.35 15.70 -63.42
N VAL A 777 16.31 14.94 -63.75
CA VAL A 777 15.97 13.66 -63.09
C VAL A 777 17.00 12.58 -63.39
N ALA A 778 17.55 12.55 -64.61
CA ALA A 778 18.65 11.67 -65.00
C ALA A 778 20.04 12.28 -64.70
N GLY A 779 20.08 13.46 -64.08
CA GLY A 779 21.31 14.21 -63.84
C GLY A 779 22.06 13.73 -62.59
N ALA A 780 23.36 14.02 -62.57
CA ALA A 780 24.24 13.66 -61.45
C ALA A 780 23.75 14.25 -60.10
N GLN A 781 23.11 15.42 -60.11
CA GLN A 781 22.62 16.07 -58.88
C GLN A 781 21.45 15.29 -58.25
N PHE A 782 20.46 14.82 -59.03
CA PHE A 782 19.34 14.02 -58.51
C PHE A 782 19.81 12.68 -57.95
N ALA A 783 20.74 12.01 -58.66
CA ALA A 783 21.39 10.80 -58.16
C ALA A 783 22.21 11.05 -56.88
N THR A 784 22.98 12.14 -56.82
CA THR A 784 23.75 12.54 -55.63
C THR A 784 22.83 12.76 -54.43
N MET A 785 21.69 13.44 -54.60
CA MET A 785 20.72 13.66 -53.51
C MET A 785 20.17 12.34 -52.95
N ARG A 786 19.84 11.38 -53.83
CA ARG A 786 19.40 10.03 -53.44
C ARG A 786 20.52 9.28 -52.71
N ASP A 787 21.71 9.25 -53.29
CA ASP A 787 22.82 8.42 -52.81
C ASP A 787 23.36 8.94 -51.47
N VAL A 788 23.46 10.26 -51.29
CA VAL A 788 23.83 10.88 -50.00
C VAL A 788 22.79 10.55 -48.93
N LEU A 789 21.50 10.58 -49.24
CA LEU A 789 20.47 10.21 -48.26
C LEU A 789 20.47 8.71 -47.96
N ALA A 790 20.80 7.87 -48.94
CA ALA A 790 20.87 6.42 -48.77
C ALA A 790 22.07 5.98 -47.91
N THR A 791 23.22 6.66 -48.01
CA THR A 791 24.42 6.36 -47.19
C THR A 791 24.28 6.78 -45.73
N LEU A 792 23.33 7.66 -45.42
CA LEU A 792 23.06 8.15 -44.07
C LEU A 792 22.09 7.28 -43.28
N GLU A 793 21.76 6.08 -43.78
CA GLU A 793 20.89 5.08 -43.13
C GLU A 793 19.55 5.65 -42.63
N MET A 794 18.99 6.58 -43.42
CA MET A 794 17.70 7.21 -43.13
C MET A 794 16.59 6.17 -43.05
N GLY A 795 15.67 6.34 -42.11
CA GLY A 795 14.44 5.57 -41.99
C GLY A 795 13.44 5.86 -43.12
N LYS A 796 12.14 5.70 -42.84
CA LYS A 796 11.09 5.98 -43.84
C LYS A 796 11.01 7.47 -44.13
N ILE A 797 11.17 7.87 -45.39
CA ILE A 797 11.01 9.25 -45.85
C ILE A 797 9.80 9.41 -46.78
N SER A 798 9.38 10.67 -46.93
CA SER A 798 8.43 11.10 -47.97
C SER A 798 9.09 12.15 -48.86
N VAL A 799 8.90 12.01 -50.17
CA VAL A 799 9.46 12.88 -51.20
C VAL A 799 8.30 13.40 -52.06
N GLU A 800 8.29 14.69 -52.35
CA GLU A 800 7.33 15.30 -53.27
C GLU A 800 8.09 16.15 -54.29
N ALA A 801 7.87 15.90 -55.57
CA ALA A 801 8.47 16.65 -56.66
C ALA A 801 7.41 17.46 -57.44
N ILE A 802 7.80 18.64 -57.89
CA ILE A 802 7.01 19.50 -58.77
C ILE A 802 7.78 19.63 -60.09
N PRO A 803 7.19 19.25 -61.24
CA PRO A 803 7.85 19.36 -62.55
C PRO A 803 8.20 20.81 -62.89
N ALA A 804 9.27 20.99 -63.67
CA ALA A 804 9.75 22.31 -64.11
C ALA A 804 8.97 22.86 -65.30
#